data_AF-E9F3X7-F1
#
_entry.id   AF-E9F3X7-F1
#
_cell.length_a   1.000
_cell.length_b   1.000
_cell.length_c   1.000
_cell.angle_alpha   90.00
_cell.angle_beta   90.00
_cell.angle_gamma   90.00
#
_symmetry.space_group_name_H-M   'P 1'
#
loop_
_entity.id
_entity.type
_entity.pdbx_description
1 polymer ?
#
loop_
_entity_poly.entity_id
_entity_poly.type
_entity_poly.pdbx_seq_one_letter_code
_entity_poly.pdbx_strand_id
1 'polypeptide(L)'
;MSNPSIEDYTIGWICALQEEYDAAARMLDAEFDGPDTADVNDNSSYVYGCISGHNVVLGCLPGGQYGTNSAASVARDMVRSFPKLRFALMVGIGGGAPTAGKDIRLGDVVVSQPQGKLGGVVQYDLGKRLPGGRFEQSGQLNGPPQVVLGVLPEMRRLHNDSRKPDRIAEHVKLMDEEPDYQRPDDDRLYRADYPHQGGEDCSKCETCEVVQRPPRSSNRVVTVHYGTIASANSVMKNAKDRDEYAQDPALNVLCFEMEAAGLMNSFPCLVIRGICDYSDSHKNDQWHNYAALAAAAYARELLYILKPQKVHGAPSWAGKMEERVDDLICQNRDQADETILNCITKIDHGSYHSDIANKRQPGTGQWILESGKFQTWLKTSKQTLFCTGAPGAGKTILTSVVVEHLTTRSQNDRNIGVAYLYCNYNRQNEQQLNCLLECLLKQLAERRGSVPECVKSLYNCLRAEHMRPSVGQLSSALDAVVSLYSKVFIVIDALDECRDTDGSRAELLVETVRALQKPYGVNIFETLALETSSNSNKYLKRKKRGNNDTSARGNSTGIPKAKEEKKGEKSWRSSLLLISLVGHWQLVDGGRSAAEPFSGLHIARYTARINPRVPKILVNPRDKAANPSIKAAAILSTMRNRRRDTD
;
A
#
# COMPACT_ATOMS: atom_id res chain seq x y z
N MET A 1 -14.56 35.15 -27.28
CA MET A 1 -13.82 35.36 -26.03
C MET A 1 -12.52 34.59 -26.14
N SER A 2 -11.41 35.07 -25.57
CA SER A 2 -10.17 34.29 -25.53
C SER A 2 -10.37 33.06 -24.64
N ASN A 3 -9.86 31.89 -25.06
CA ASN A 3 -9.93 30.67 -24.26
C ASN A 3 -9.25 30.88 -22.89
N PRO A 4 -9.87 30.47 -21.77
CA PRO A 4 -9.24 30.58 -20.45
C PRO A 4 -7.99 29.71 -20.37
N SER A 5 -6.98 30.19 -19.65
CA SER A 5 -5.81 29.38 -19.33
C SER A 5 -6.15 28.32 -18.27
N ILE A 6 -5.29 27.32 -18.11
CA ILE A 6 -5.41 26.29 -17.07
C ILE A 6 -5.62 26.89 -15.68
N GLU A 7 -4.94 27.99 -15.39
CA GLU A 7 -5.01 28.67 -14.10
C GLU A 7 -6.33 29.43 -13.86
N ASP A 8 -7.14 29.63 -14.89
CA ASP A 8 -8.39 30.37 -14.78
C ASP A 8 -9.56 29.48 -14.34
N TYR A 9 -9.41 28.16 -14.40
CA TYR A 9 -10.40 27.19 -13.92
C TYR A 9 -10.37 27.10 -12.39
N THR A 10 -11.54 27.29 -11.78
CA THR A 10 -11.66 27.38 -10.31
C THR A 10 -12.64 26.37 -9.72
N ILE A 11 -13.47 25.74 -10.55
CA ILE A 11 -14.49 24.77 -10.14
C ILE A 11 -14.31 23.50 -10.96
N GLY A 12 -14.17 22.37 -10.27
CA GLY A 12 -14.24 21.04 -10.88
C GLY A 12 -15.68 20.52 -10.84
N TRP A 13 -16.11 19.79 -11.86
CA TRP A 13 -17.38 19.09 -11.89
C TRP A 13 -17.12 17.65 -12.31
N ILE A 14 -17.42 16.70 -11.43
CA ILE A 14 -17.13 15.28 -11.64
C ILE A 14 -18.44 14.51 -11.79
N CYS A 15 -18.54 13.74 -12.87
CA CYS A 15 -19.62 12.83 -13.18
C CYS A 15 -19.09 11.39 -13.22
N ALA A 16 -19.90 10.42 -12.80
CA ALA A 16 -19.58 9.00 -12.81
C ALA A 16 -20.04 8.29 -14.08
N LEU A 17 -21.17 8.70 -14.64
CA LEU A 17 -21.80 8.06 -15.80
C LEU A 17 -21.88 8.99 -17.01
N GLN A 18 -22.05 8.41 -18.20
CA GLN A 18 -22.11 9.18 -19.45
C GLN A 18 -23.33 10.10 -19.47
N GLU A 19 -24.49 9.62 -19.02
CA GLU A 19 -25.72 10.40 -18.94
C GLU A 19 -25.61 11.60 -17.97
N GLU A 20 -24.80 11.46 -16.93
CA GLU A 20 -24.47 12.55 -16.00
C GLU A 20 -23.55 13.57 -16.65
N TYR A 21 -22.61 13.10 -17.47
CA TYR A 21 -21.64 13.93 -18.16
C TYR A 21 -22.29 14.75 -19.28
N ASP A 22 -23.15 14.14 -20.08
CA ASP A 22 -23.90 14.80 -21.15
C ASP A 22 -24.84 15.88 -20.59
N ALA A 23 -25.59 15.55 -19.53
CA ALA A 23 -26.43 16.50 -18.82
C ALA A 23 -25.60 17.67 -18.26
N ALA A 24 -24.43 17.40 -17.67
CA ALA A 24 -23.55 18.43 -17.13
C ALA A 24 -22.97 19.34 -18.22
N ALA A 25 -22.55 18.79 -19.37
CA ALA A 25 -22.04 19.56 -20.49
C ALA A 25 -23.10 20.54 -21.02
N ARG A 26 -24.35 20.09 -21.15
CA ARG A 26 -25.48 20.97 -21.51
C ARG A 26 -25.72 22.11 -20.52
N MET A 27 -25.31 21.93 -19.26
CA MET A 27 -25.45 22.96 -18.23
C MET A 27 -24.44 24.11 -18.34
N LEU A 28 -23.51 24.09 -19.30
CA LEU A 28 -22.62 25.20 -19.58
C LEU A 28 -23.37 26.37 -20.27
N ASP A 29 -22.94 27.59 -19.99
CA ASP A 29 -23.34 28.79 -20.76
C ASP A 29 -22.56 28.87 -22.08
N ALA A 30 -21.29 28.47 -22.04
CA ALA A 30 -20.39 28.38 -23.18
C ALA A 30 -19.37 27.26 -22.96
N GLU A 31 -19.06 26.52 -24.02
CA GLU A 31 -17.96 25.58 -24.10
C GLU A 31 -16.72 26.24 -24.70
N PHE A 32 -15.54 25.78 -24.30
CA PHE A 32 -14.25 26.23 -24.79
C PHE A 32 -13.49 25.02 -25.35
N ASP A 33 -12.66 25.25 -26.37
CA ASP A 33 -11.80 24.19 -26.96
C ASP A 33 -10.79 23.62 -25.93
N GLY A 34 -10.61 24.34 -24.82
CA GLY A 34 -9.68 23.98 -23.75
C GLY A 34 -8.28 24.54 -23.98
N PRO A 35 -7.44 24.51 -22.93
CA PRO A 35 -6.02 24.74 -23.08
C PRO A 35 -5.33 23.54 -23.75
N ASP A 36 -4.23 23.79 -24.48
CA ASP A 36 -3.32 22.73 -24.97
C ASP A 36 -2.65 22.03 -23.77
N THR A 37 -3.34 21.11 -23.11
CA THR A 37 -2.81 20.34 -21.99
C THR A 37 -1.96 19.20 -22.55
N ALA A 38 -0.68 19.48 -22.79
CA ALA A 38 0.33 18.49 -23.16
C ALA A 38 0.96 17.80 -21.94
N ASP A 39 0.23 17.67 -20.83
CA ASP A 39 0.75 16.98 -19.65
C ASP A 39 0.74 15.47 -19.88
N VAL A 40 1.95 14.89 -19.90
CA VAL A 40 2.27 13.50 -20.29
C VAL A 40 1.72 12.44 -19.31
N ASN A 41 0.98 12.85 -18.28
CA ASN A 41 0.64 12.00 -17.13
C ASN A 41 -0.82 12.10 -16.65
N ASP A 42 -1.70 12.74 -17.42
CA ASP A 42 -3.15 12.74 -17.20
C ASP A 42 -3.84 11.88 -18.27
N ASN A 43 -4.64 10.91 -17.83
CA ASN A 43 -5.38 10.01 -18.73
C ASN A 43 -6.86 10.40 -18.85
N SER A 44 -7.29 11.46 -18.15
CA SER A 44 -8.68 11.93 -18.13
C SER A 44 -8.95 12.87 -19.30
N SER A 45 -10.15 12.78 -19.87
CA SER A 45 -10.65 13.76 -20.84
C SER A 45 -11.58 14.75 -20.12
N TYR A 46 -11.49 16.02 -20.50
CA TYR A 46 -12.27 17.09 -19.88
C TYR A 46 -13.03 17.89 -20.91
N VAL A 47 -14.20 18.40 -20.50
CA VAL A 47 -14.92 19.48 -21.17
C VAL A 47 -14.69 20.76 -20.39
N TYR A 48 -14.46 21.85 -21.12
CA TYR A 48 -14.12 23.14 -20.58
C TYR A 48 -15.26 24.11 -20.83
N GLY A 49 -15.66 24.87 -19.82
CA GLY A 49 -16.72 25.83 -20.02
C GLY A 49 -16.87 26.87 -18.95
N CYS A 50 -17.96 27.61 -19.07
CA CYS A 50 -18.32 28.72 -18.21
C CYS A 50 -19.77 28.56 -17.73
N ILE A 51 -20.02 28.86 -16.45
CA ILE A 51 -21.37 28.99 -15.88
C ILE A 51 -21.39 30.26 -15.03
N SER A 52 -22.23 31.24 -15.39
CA SER A 52 -22.43 32.50 -14.66
C SER A 52 -21.11 33.21 -14.28
N GLY A 53 -20.13 33.17 -15.20
CA GLY A 53 -18.81 33.78 -15.00
C GLY A 53 -17.81 32.94 -14.18
N HIS A 54 -18.16 31.71 -13.79
CA HIS A 54 -17.21 30.74 -13.25
C HIS A 54 -16.66 29.89 -14.39
N ASN A 55 -15.33 29.73 -14.46
CA ASN A 55 -14.71 28.75 -15.34
C ASN A 55 -14.75 27.37 -14.67
N VAL A 56 -15.42 26.44 -15.33
CA VAL A 56 -15.69 25.08 -14.84
C VAL A 56 -14.98 24.09 -15.75
N VAL A 57 -14.33 23.09 -15.13
CA VAL A 57 -13.78 21.92 -15.83
C VAL A 57 -14.60 20.69 -15.47
N LEU A 58 -15.16 20.03 -16.47
CA LEU A 58 -15.99 18.83 -16.33
C LEU A 58 -15.13 17.61 -16.61
N GLY A 59 -15.17 16.60 -15.73
CA GLY A 59 -14.53 15.31 -15.94
C GLY A 59 -15.51 14.16 -15.70
N CYS A 60 -15.38 13.11 -16.50
CA CYS A 60 -16.11 11.86 -16.31
C CYS A 60 -15.16 10.75 -15.88
N LEU A 61 -15.67 9.80 -15.09
CA LEU A 61 -14.96 8.55 -14.83
C LEU A 61 -14.73 7.78 -16.15
N PRO A 62 -13.61 7.04 -16.29
CA PRO A 62 -13.37 6.23 -17.48
C PRO A 62 -14.51 5.24 -17.73
N GLY A 63 -14.88 5.05 -19.00
CA GLY A 63 -15.99 4.19 -19.39
C GLY A 63 -15.91 2.79 -18.76
N GLY A 64 -17.00 2.36 -18.14
CA GLY A 64 -17.11 1.08 -17.45
C GLY A 64 -16.44 1.01 -16.06
N GLN A 65 -15.90 2.12 -15.55
CA GLN A 65 -15.36 2.21 -14.20
C GLN A 65 -16.23 3.12 -13.33
N TYR A 66 -16.63 2.63 -12.16
CA TYR A 66 -17.43 3.35 -11.17
C TYR A 66 -16.92 3.07 -9.75
N GLY A 67 -17.48 3.75 -8.77
CA GLY A 67 -17.10 3.60 -7.37
C GLY A 67 -15.99 4.56 -6.91
N THR A 68 -15.72 4.52 -5.60
CA THR A 68 -14.89 5.52 -4.90
C THR A 68 -13.47 5.65 -5.45
N ASN A 69 -12.86 4.56 -5.92
CA ASN A 69 -11.47 4.53 -6.39
C ASN A 69 -11.31 5.22 -7.76
N SER A 70 -12.26 5.01 -8.66
CA SER A 70 -12.28 5.65 -9.98
C SER A 70 -12.49 7.15 -9.82
N ALA A 71 -13.47 7.54 -8.98
CA ALA A 71 -13.73 8.93 -8.66
C ALA A 71 -12.50 9.64 -8.06
N ALA A 72 -11.83 9.02 -7.09
CA ALA A 72 -10.61 9.57 -6.50
C ALA A 72 -9.47 9.75 -7.53
N SER A 73 -9.38 8.87 -8.53
CA SER A 73 -8.37 8.95 -9.59
C SER A 73 -8.60 10.15 -10.51
N VAL A 74 -9.84 10.33 -11.00
CA VAL A 74 -10.19 11.49 -11.85
C VAL A 74 -10.04 12.80 -11.08
N ALA A 75 -10.48 12.83 -9.83
CA ALA A 75 -10.33 14.01 -8.98
C ALA A 75 -8.86 14.39 -8.77
N ARG A 76 -7.97 13.40 -8.57
CA ARG A 76 -6.52 13.63 -8.47
C ARG A 76 -5.97 14.19 -9.77
N ASP A 77 -6.32 13.60 -10.90
CA ASP A 77 -5.78 14.02 -12.19
C ASP A 77 -6.24 15.45 -12.50
N MET A 78 -7.50 15.77 -12.20
CA MET A 78 -8.05 17.12 -12.33
C MET A 78 -7.31 18.14 -11.44
N VAL A 79 -6.86 17.76 -10.25
CA VAL A 79 -6.09 18.66 -9.37
C VAL A 79 -4.73 19.00 -9.93
N ARG A 80 -4.06 17.98 -10.47
CA ARG A 80 -2.73 18.12 -11.06
C ARG A 80 -2.81 19.02 -12.28
N SER A 81 -3.81 18.79 -13.12
CA SER A 81 -4.02 19.54 -14.34
C SER A 81 -4.55 20.95 -14.09
N PHE A 82 -5.28 21.21 -12.99
CA PHE A 82 -5.90 22.51 -12.68
C PHE A 82 -5.51 23.03 -11.28
N PRO A 83 -4.34 23.71 -11.12
CA PRO A 83 -3.76 24.08 -9.82
C PRO A 83 -4.50 25.21 -9.07
N LYS A 84 -5.47 25.88 -9.71
CA LYS A 84 -6.26 26.97 -9.08
C LYS A 84 -7.70 26.57 -8.72
N LEU A 85 -8.03 25.26 -8.79
CA LEU A 85 -9.30 24.75 -8.29
C LEU A 85 -9.51 25.11 -6.81
N ARG A 86 -10.75 25.50 -6.49
CA ARG A 86 -11.18 25.98 -5.16
C ARG A 86 -12.10 25.00 -4.47
N PHE A 87 -12.94 24.33 -5.23
CA PHE A 87 -13.78 23.23 -4.80
C PHE A 87 -14.26 22.49 -6.04
N ALA A 88 -15.05 21.44 -5.82
CA ALA A 88 -15.75 20.78 -6.89
C ALA A 88 -17.19 20.42 -6.56
N LEU A 89 -17.91 20.02 -7.60
CA LEU A 89 -19.23 19.43 -7.53
C LEU A 89 -19.10 17.96 -7.95
N MET A 90 -19.55 17.04 -7.11
CA MET A 90 -19.79 15.66 -7.50
C MET A 90 -21.28 15.56 -7.82
N VAL A 91 -21.62 15.52 -9.10
CA VAL A 91 -23.01 15.57 -9.56
C VAL A 91 -23.32 14.30 -10.31
N GLY A 92 -24.44 13.67 -9.98
CA GLY A 92 -24.87 12.47 -10.67
C GLY A 92 -26.17 11.94 -10.11
N ILE A 93 -26.40 10.64 -10.26
CA ILE A 93 -27.59 9.96 -9.78
C ILE A 93 -27.33 9.21 -8.47
N GLY A 94 -28.40 8.92 -7.76
CA GLY A 94 -28.38 8.06 -6.57
C GLY A 94 -29.77 7.50 -6.29
N GLY A 95 -29.82 6.50 -5.42
CA GLY A 95 -31.08 5.89 -4.99
C GLY A 95 -31.65 6.58 -3.77
N GLY A 96 -32.94 6.91 -3.78
CA GLY A 96 -33.62 7.63 -2.71
C GLY A 96 -34.03 6.74 -1.55
N ALA A 97 -34.06 7.34 -0.34
CA ALA A 97 -34.47 6.69 0.89
C ALA A 97 -35.71 7.39 1.49
N PRO A 98 -36.91 7.12 0.94
CA PRO A 98 -38.13 7.79 1.39
C PRO A 98 -38.53 7.34 2.81
N THR A 99 -38.99 8.29 3.63
CA THR A 99 -39.58 8.00 4.95
C THR A 99 -40.89 8.77 5.12
N ALA A 100 -41.67 8.43 6.15
CA ALA A 100 -42.89 9.18 6.46
C ALA A 100 -42.65 10.69 6.69
N GLY A 101 -41.47 11.06 7.20
CA GLY A 101 -41.08 12.47 7.41
C GLY A 101 -40.38 13.12 6.22
N LYS A 102 -39.95 12.34 5.23
CA LYS A 102 -39.20 12.78 4.04
C LYS A 102 -39.73 12.04 2.81
N ASP A 103 -40.72 12.65 2.17
CA ASP A 103 -41.29 12.15 0.91
C ASP A 103 -40.33 12.43 -0.26
N ILE A 104 -39.31 11.57 -0.41
CA ILE A 104 -38.37 11.58 -1.54
C ILE A 104 -38.99 10.82 -2.70
N ARG A 105 -38.91 11.39 -3.91
CA ARG A 105 -39.48 10.82 -5.14
C ARG A 105 -38.46 10.76 -6.26
N LEU A 106 -38.74 9.91 -7.26
CA LEU A 106 -37.91 9.85 -8.47
C LEU A 106 -37.90 11.22 -9.18
N GLY A 107 -36.71 11.63 -9.63
CA GLY A 107 -36.46 12.94 -10.20
C GLY A 107 -36.30 14.09 -9.19
N ASP A 108 -36.39 13.82 -7.88
CA ASP A 108 -35.95 14.78 -6.86
C ASP A 108 -34.43 14.91 -6.84
N VAL A 109 -33.94 15.94 -6.15
CA VAL A 109 -32.51 16.15 -5.92
C VAL A 109 -32.20 16.10 -4.43
N VAL A 110 -31.16 15.37 -4.05
CA VAL A 110 -30.60 15.34 -2.70
C VAL A 110 -29.22 15.99 -2.73
N VAL A 111 -29.01 16.94 -1.81
CA VAL A 111 -27.77 17.71 -1.70
C VAL A 111 -27.11 17.41 -0.36
N SER A 112 -25.82 17.09 -0.37
CA SER A 112 -25.09 16.81 0.87
C SER A 112 -25.02 18.04 1.75
N GLN A 113 -25.48 17.91 3.00
CA GLN A 113 -25.43 18.99 3.99
C GLN A 113 -25.01 18.41 5.35
N PRO A 114 -23.99 18.99 6.03
CA PRO A 114 -23.61 18.56 7.36
C PRO A 114 -24.80 18.57 8.34
N GLN A 115 -24.97 17.47 9.08
CA GLN A 115 -26.01 17.32 10.11
C GLN A 115 -25.42 16.63 11.35
N GLY A 116 -25.58 17.26 12.51
CA GLY A 116 -25.04 16.73 13.78
C GLY A 116 -23.53 16.50 13.71
N LYS A 117 -23.11 15.23 13.78
CA LYS A 117 -21.70 14.82 13.69
C LYS A 117 -21.26 14.42 12.27
N LEU A 118 -22.17 14.41 11.29
CA LEU A 118 -21.86 13.97 9.92
C LEU A 118 -21.52 15.17 9.04
N GLY A 119 -20.53 14.99 8.16
CA GLY A 119 -20.13 15.99 7.15
C GLY A 119 -21.14 16.17 6.00
N GLY A 120 -22.26 15.44 6.01
CA GLY A 120 -23.26 15.42 4.94
C GLY A 120 -23.09 14.24 3.98
N VAL A 121 -21.96 13.52 4.06
CA VAL A 121 -21.75 12.21 3.45
C VAL A 121 -21.25 11.25 4.52
N VAL A 122 -21.70 10.00 4.48
CA VAL A 122 -21.21 8.91 5.35
C VAL A 122 -20.82 7.72 4.51
N GLN A 123 -19.64 7.15 4.77
CA GLN A 123 -19.27 5.87 4.16
C GLN A 123 -19.82 4.74 5.04
N TYR A 124 -20.91 4.10 4.62
CA TYR A 124 -21.63 3.17 5.49
C TYR A 124 -21.10 1.74 5.46
N ASP A 125 -20.25 1.40 4.49
CA ASP A 125 -19.59 0.09 4.37
C ASP A 125 -18.18 0.05 4.99
N LEU A 126 -17.69 1.17 5.52
CA LEU A 126 -16.38 1.29 6.15
C LEU A 126 -16.48 1.26 7.68
N GLY A 127 -15.95 0.20 8.28
CA GLY A 127 -16.17 -0.05 9.69
C GLY A 127 -15.64 -1.40 10.16
N LYS A 128 -15.82 -1.66 11.45
CA LYS A 128 -15.41 -2.89 12.11
C LYS A 128 -16.59 -3.84 12.20
N ARG A 129 -16.40 -5.07 11.73
CA ARG A 129 -17.34 -6.17 11.99
C ARG A 129 -17.05 -6.75 13.37
N LEU A 130 -18.03 -6.63 14.26
CA LEU A 130 -18.00 -7.16 15.63
C LEU A 130 -18.65 -8.55 15.69
N PRO A 131 -18.38 -9.34 16.75
CA PRO A 131 -19.05 -10.63 16.96
C PRO A 131 -20.58 -10.51 16.91
N GLY A 132 -21.25 -11.51 16.33
CA GLY A 132 -22.71 -11.52 16.17
C GLY A 132 -23.23 -10.71 14.97
N GLY A 133 -22.37 -10.35 14.00
CA GLY A 133 -22.78 -9.68 12.76
C GLY A 133 -22.99 -8.17 12.90
N ARG A 134 -22.71 -7.60 14.07
CA ARG A 134 -22.82 -6.15 14.30
C ARG A 134 -21.74 -5.41 13.52
N PHE A 135 -22.11 -4.35 12.83
CA PHE A 135 -21.19 -3.48 12.13
C PHE A 135 -21.06 -2.14 12.87
N GLU A 136 -19.84 -1.71 13.16
CA GLU A 136 -19.55 -0.41 13.75
C GLU A 136 -18.87 0.46 12.70
N GLN A 137 -19.57 1.48 12.23
CA GLN A 137 -19.01 2.46 11.28
C GLN A 137 -17.79 3.15 11.90
N SER A 138 -16.73 3.29 11.11
CA SER A 138 -15.48 3.91 11.57
C SER A 138 -15.06 5.04 10.65
N GLY A 139 -14.75 6.19 11.23
CA GLY A 139 -14.28 7.36 10.50
C GLY A 139 -15.39 8.39 10.29
N GLN A 140 -14.96 9.60 9.95
CA GLN A 140 -15.85 10.71 9.61
C GLN A 140 -15.34 11.29 8.29
N LEU A 141 -16.26 11.54 7.37
CA LEU A 141 -15.95 12.26 6.14
C LEU A 141 -16.04 13.77 6.39
N ASN A 142 -15.14 14.53 5.77
CA ASN A 142 -15.19 16.00 5.77
C ASN A 142 -16.51 16.50 5.17
N GLY A 143 -16.88 17.74 5.48
CA GLY A 143 -18.03 18.41 4.89
C GLY A 143 -17.67 19.28 3.67
N PRO A 144 -18.68 19.69 2.87
CA PRO A 144 -18.47 20.59 1.75
C PRO A 144 -17.84 21.94 2.17
N PRO A 145 -17.08 22.61 1.29
CA PRO A 145 -16.45 23.88 1.61
C PRO A 145 -17.46 24.99 1.93
N GLN A 146 -17.10 25.86 2.89
CA GLN A 146 -17.99 26.89 3.44
C GLN A 146 -18.53 27.87 2.40
N VAL A 147 -17.76 28.15 1.33
CA VAL A 147 -18.19 29.02 0.24
C VAL A 147 -19.45 28.49 -0.46
N VAL A 148 -19.55 27.17 -0.60
CA VAL A 148 -20.71 26.50 -1.22
C VAL A 148 -21.83 26.32 -0.20
N LEU A 149 -21.51 25.90 1.03
CA LEU A 149 -22.51 25.77 2.10
C LEU A 149 -23.25 27.08 2.39
N GLY A 150 -22.55 28.22 2.29
CA GLY A 150 -23.14 29.54 2.46
C GLY A 150 -24.18 29.93 1.40
N VAL A 151 -24.29 29.20 0.29
CA VAL A 151 -25.28 29.42 -0.78
C VAL A 151 -26.57 28.64 -0.53
N LEU A 152 -26.50 27.49 0.15
CA LEU A 152 -27.65 26.58 0.34
C LEU A 152 -28.86 27.23 1.04
N PRO A 153 -28.70 28.13 2.04
CA PRO A 153 -29.86 28.82 2.62
C PRO A 153 -30.62 29.69 1.61
N GLU A 154 -29.91 30.34 0.68
CA GLU A 154 -30.54 31.15 -0.37
C GLU A 154 -31.22 30.29 -1.42
N MET A 155 -30.60 29.17 -1.84
CA MET A 155 -31.25 28.16 -2.70
C MET A 155 -32.58 27.72 -2.09
N ARG A 156 -32.54 27.29 -0.82
CA ARG A 156 -33.75 26.86 -0.10
C ARG A 156 -34.81 27.95 0.01
N ARG A 157 -34.41 29.21 0.25
CA ARG A 157 -35.34 30.35 0.33
C ARG A 157 -36.05 30.58 -1.01
N LEU A 158 -35.34 30.46 -2.14
CA LEU A 158 -35.91 30.62 -3.47
C LEU A 158 -36.83 29.46 -3.85
N HIS A 159 -36.42 28.22 -3.57
CA HIS A 159 -37.22 27.03 -3.88
C HIS A 159 -38.52 26.95 -3.07
N ASN A 160 -38.49 27.36 -1.81
CA ASN A 160 -39.66 27.38 -0.93
C ASN A 160 -40.64 28.53 -1.19
N ASP A 161 -40.22 29.60 -1.87
CA ASP A 161 -41.08 30.74 -2.18
C ASP A 161 -41.76 30.54 -3.53
N SER A 162 -43.04 30.16 -3.54
CA SER A 162 -43.83 29.91 -4.74
C SER A 162 -43.96 31.11 -5.68
N ARG A 163 -43.66 32.33 -5.21
CA ARG A 163 -43.65 33.56 -6.04
C ARG A 163 -42.39 33.68 -6.88
N LYS A 164 -41.34 32.89 -6.59
CA LYS A 164 -40.08 32.89 -7.34
C LYS A 164 -40.15 31.91 -8.52
N PRO A 165 -39.52 32.25 -9.67
CA PRO A 165 -39.49 31.35 -10.83
C PRO A 165 -38.84 30.01 -10.47
N ASP A 166 -39.25 28.94 -11.14
CA ASP A 166 -38.64 27.61 -11.01
C ASP A 166 -37.44 27.53 -11.95
N ARG A 167 -36.28 28.00 -11.49
CA ARG A 167 -35.08 28.03 -12.31
C ARG A 167 -34.52 26.65 -12.63
N ILE A 168 -34.71 25.66 -11.74
CA ILE A 168 -34.38 24.27 -12.06
C ILE A 168 -35.21 23.84 -13.28
N ALA A 169 -36.51 24.11 -13.28
CA ALA A 169 -37.35 23.81 -14.44
C ALA A 169 -36.91 24.57 -15.70
N GLU A 170 -36.46 25.82 -15.59
CA GLU A 170 -35.89 26.56 -16.72
C GLU A 170 -34.61 25.92 -17.27
N HIS A 171 -33.74 25.39 -16.40
CA HIS A 171 -32.52 24.70 -16.81
C HIS A 171 -32.77 23.31 -17.38
N VAL A 172 -33.75 22.56 -16.85
CA VAL A 172 -34.18 21.25 -17.39
C VAL A 172 -34.59 21.39 -18.86
N LYS A 173 -35.24 22.49 -19.24
CA LYS A 173 -35.66 22.76 -20.62
C LYS A 173 -34.54 22.83 -21.65
N LEU A 174 -33.29 22.96 -21.22
CA LEU A 174 -32.14 22.94 -22.13
C LEU A 174 -31.96 21.57 -22.83
N MET A 175 -32.59 20.53 -22.30
CA MET A 175 -32.63 19.17 -22.85
C MET A 175 -34.03 18.80 -23.39
N ASP A 176 -34.93 19.76 -23.62
CA ASP A 176 -36.29 19.47 -24.13
C ASP A 176 -36.28 18.77 -25.49
N GLU A 177 -35.24 19.00 -26.30
CA GLU A 177 -35.07 18.39 -27.62
C GLU A 177 -34.48 16.97 -27.56
N GLU A 178 -34.02 16.52 -26.38
CA GLU A 178 -33.40 15.22 -26.16
C GLU A 178 -34.43 14.24 -25.56
N PRO A 179 -34.98 13.29 -26.35
CA PRO A 179 -36.08 12.43 -25.89
C PRO A 179 -35.71 11.56 -24.69
N ASP A 180 -34.46 11.13 -24.63
CA ASP A 180 -33.96 10.22 -23.59
C ASP A 180 -33.87 10.89 -22.21
N TYR A 181 -33.93 12.23 -22.14
CA TYR A 181 -33.87 13.02 -20.90
C TYR A 181 -35.24 13.54 -20.45
N GLN A 182 -36.31 13.16 -21.14
CA GLN A 182 -37.66 13.52 -20.75
C GLN A 182 -38.05 12.89 -19.41
N ARG A 183 -38.92 13.58 -18.67
CA ARG A 183 -39.41 13.08 -17.39
C ARG A 183 -40.26 11.82 -17.60
N PRO A 184 -39.95 10.68 -16.97
CA PRO A 184 -40.84 9.53 -16.99
C PRO A 184 -42.13 9.77 -16.19
N ASP A 185 -43.22 9.12 -16.59
CA ASP A 185 -44.54 9.26 -15.95
C ASP A 185 -44.68 8.41 -14.68
N ASP A 186 -43.98 7.28 -14.60
CA ASP A 186 -44.18 6.25 -13.59
C ASP A 186 -43.22 6.38 -12.39
N ASP A 187 -43.65 7.10 -11.36
CA ASP A 187 -42.99 7.11 -10.05
C ASP A 187 -43.64 6.09 -9.09
N ARG A 188 -43.06 4.88 -9.04
CA ARG A 188 -43.59 3.75 -8.26
C ARG A 188 -42.65 3.38 -7.11
N LEU A 189 -43.10 3.63 -5.88
CA LEU A 189 -42.46 3.13 -4.67
C LEU A 189 -43.19 1.88 -4.19
N TYR A 190 -42.53 0.73 -4.18
CA TYR A 190 -43.10 -0.51 -3.65
C TYR A 190 -42.92 -0.60 -2.14
N ARG A 191 -43.76 -1.41 -1.49
CA ARG A 191 -43.59 -1.73 -0.07
C ARG A 191 -42.25 -2.42 0.19
N ALA A 192 -41.62 -2.12 1.32
CA ALA A 192 -40.30 -2.63 1.66
C ALA A 192 -40.24 -4.16 1.87
N ASP A 193 -41.37 -4.80 2.12
CA ASP A 193 -41.51 -6.24 2.28
C ASP A 193 -41.83 -6.99 0.97
N TYR A 194 -42.08 -6.27 -0.12
CA TYR A 194 -42.39 -6.85 -1.43
C TYR A 194 -41.11 -6.98 -2.27
N PRO A 195 -40.65 -8.20 -2.62
CA PRO A 195 -39.50 -8.39 -3.48
C PRO A 195 -39.89 -8.24 -4.96
N HIS A 196 -38.91 -7.81 -5.77
CA HIS A 196 -39.06 -7.76 -7.23
C HIS A 196 -39.34 -9.15 -7.83
N GLN A 197 -40.31 -9.23 -8.75
CA GLN A 197 -40.77 -10.50 -9.34
C GLN A 197 -39.94 -10.96 -10.56
N GLY A 198 -38.82 -10.27 -10.83
CA GLY A 198 -37.86 -10.60 -11.89
C GLY A 198 -38.18 -9.96 -13.24
N GLY A 199 -37.17 -9.88 -14.10
CA GLY A 199 -37.17 -9.06 -15.32
C GLY A 199 -36.32 -7.79 -15.14
N GLU A 200 -36.12 -7.06 -16.23
CA GLU A 200 -35.32 -5.81 -16.26
C GLU A 200 -36.10 -4.59 -15.73
N ASP A 201 -37.43 -4.69 -15.68
CA ASP A 201 -38.33 -3.64 -15.21
C ASP A 201 -39.40 -4.20 -14.26
N CYS A 202 -40.24 -3.31 -13.71
CA CYS A 202 -41.33 -3.66 -12.80
C CYS A 202 -42.65 -4.01 -13.51
N SER A 203 -42.62 -4.38 -14.80
CA SER A 203 -43.84 -4.72 -15.56
C SER A 203 -44.58 -5.95 -15.00
N LYS A 204 -43.86 -6.85 -14.33
CA LYS A 204 -44.39 -8.06 -13.68
C LYS A 204 -44.76 -7.88 -12.21
N CYS A 205 -44.47 -6.72 -11.63
CA CYS A 205 -44.76 -6.44 -10.23
C CYS A 205 -46.21 -6.02 -10.04
N GLU A 206 -46.79 -6.44 -8.91
CA GLU A 206 -48.19 -6.18 -8.58
C GLU A 206 -48.41 -4.71 -8.21
N THR A 207 -49.36 -4.06 -8.87
CA THR A 207 -49.65 -2.63 -8.64
C THR A 207 -50.28 -2.35 -7.28
N CYS A 208 -50.90 -3.35 -6.64
CA CYS A 208 -51.43 -3.24 -5.28
C CYS A 208 -50.33 -3.13 -4.21
N GLU A 209 -49.10 -3.50 -4.54
CA GLU A 209 -47.94 -3.40 -3.66
C GLU A 209 -47.24 -2.03 -3.74
N VAL A 210 -47.72 -1.14 -4.61
CA VAL A 210 -47.25 0.25 -4.71
C VAL A 210 -47.82 1.07 -3.55
N VAL A 211 -46.94 1.74 -2.81
CA VAL A 211 -47.29 2.62 -1.71
C VAL A 211 -48.06 3.83 -2.23
N GLN A 212 -49.29 3.99 -1.75
CA GLN A 212 -50.13 5.14 -2.07
C GLN A 212 -49.60 6.38 -1.36
N ARG A 213 -49.22 7.40 -2.14
CA ARG A 213 -48.68 8.67 -1.65
C ARG A 213 -49.56 9.83 -2.13
N PRO A 214 -49.91 10.80 -1.25
CA PRO A 214 -50.73 11.94 -1.66
C PRO A 214 -50.00 12.81 -2.70
N PRO A 215 -50.72 13.54 -3.56
CA PRO A 215 -50.10 14.55 -4.42
C PRO A 215 -49.33 15.59 -3.60
N ARG A 216 -48.21 16.07 -4.13
CA ARG A 216 -47.47 17.16 -3.48
C ARG A 216 -48.23 18.47 -3.59
N SER A 217 -48.08 19.32 -2.58
CA SER A 217 -48.62 20.68 -2.57
C SER A 217 -47.79 21.67 -3.38
N SER A 218 -46.54 21.32 -3.70
CA SER A 218 -45.63 22.14 -4.49
C SER A 218 -45.82 21.90 -5.98
N ASN A 219 -45.87 22.98 -6.76
CA ASN A 219 -45.91 22.93 -8.23
C ASN A 219 -44.52 22.97 -8.86
N ARG A 220 -43.45 22.80 -8.06
CA ARG A 220 -42.07 22.74 -8.56
C ARG A 220 -41.84 21.45 -9.32
N VAL A 221 -41.08 21.52 -10.41
CA VAL A 221 -40.74 20.32 -11.22
C VAL A 221 -39.83 19.38 -10.43
N VAL A 222 -38.90 19.93 -9.65
CA VAL A 222 -37.95 19.17 -8.82
C VAL A 222 -38.10 19.61 -7.36
N THR A 223 -38.16 18.65 -6.43
CA THR A 223 -38.05 18.92 -5.00
C THR A 223 -36.62 18.67 -4.54
N VAL A 224 -36.06 19.61 -3.77
CA VAL A 224 -34.68 19.51 -3.27
C VAL A 224 -34.67 19.17 -1.79
N HIS A 225 -33.98 18.11 -1.44
CA HIS A 225 -33.75 17.66 -0.06
C HIS A 225 -32.29 17.89 0.31
N TYR A 226 -32.03 18.24 1.57
CA TYR A 226 -30.67 18.50 2.05
C TYR A 226 -30.39 17.67 3.29
N GLY A 227 -29.29 16.92 3.29
CA GLY A 227 -28.89 16.11 4.43
C GLY A 227 -27.83 15.08 4.12
N THR A 228 -27.92 13.93 4.79
CA THR A 228 -26.92 12.87 4.71
C THR A 228 -27.11 12.03 3.44
N ILE A 229 -26.03 11.89 2.67
CA ILE A 229 -25.90 10.94 1.58
C ILE A 229 -25.00 9.79 2.03
N ALA A 230 -25.45 8.55 1.83
CA ALA A 230 -24.72 7.34 2.17
C ALA A 230 -23.92 6.85 0.94
N SER A 231 -22.62 6.68 1.11
CA SER A 231 -21.68 6.29 0.07
C SER A 231 -21.07 4.91 0.37
N ALA A 232 -20.88 4.06 -0.64
CA ALA A 232 -20.22 2.77 -0.46
C ALA A 232 -19.63 2.21 -1.77
N ASN A 233 -18.85 1.14 -1.66
CA ASN A 233 -18.39 0.35 -2.81
C ASN A 233 -19.41 -0.71 -3.26
N SER A 234 -20.56 -0.82 -2.58
CA SER A 234 -21.62 -1.77 -2.89
C SER A 234 -22.94 -1.06 -3.16
N VAL A 235 -23.70 -1.56 -4.14
CA VAL A 235 -25.03 -1.03 -4.47
C VAL A 235 -26.03 -1.45 -3.38
N MET A 236 -26.80 -0.50 -2.86
CA MET A 236 -27.96 -0.79 -2.00
C MET A 236 -29.15 -1.27 -2.85
N LYS A 237 -29.59 -2.52 -2.62
CA LYS A 237 -30.77 -3.12 -3.28
C LYS A 237 -31.74 -3.77 -2.30
N ASN A 238 -31.65 -3.42 -1.02
CA ASN A 238 -32.50 -3.98 0.04
C ASN A 238 -33.30 -2.86 0.70
N ALA A 239 -34.61 -2.85 0.48
CA ALA A 239 -35.51 -1.84 1.04
C ALA A 239 -35.51 -1.81 2.57
N LYS A 240 -35.35 -2.97 3.24
CA LYS A 240 -35.31 -3.04 4.71
C LYS A 240 -34.04 -2.41 5.26
N ASP A 241 -32.88 -2.79 4.71
CA ASP A 241 -31.60 -2.23 5.12
C ASP A 241 -31.58 -0.71 4.84
N ARG A 242 -32.07 -0.29 3.66
CA ARG A 242 -32.26 1.12 3.30
C ARG A 242 -33.09 1.86 4.36
N ASP A 243 -34.24 1.31 4.74
CA ASP A 243 -35.14 1.93 5.71
C ASP A 243 -34.52 2.02 7.11
N GLU A 244 -33.71 1.04 7.52
CA GLU A 244 -32.95 1.09 8.77
C GLU A 244 -31.98 2.28 8.79
N TYR A 245 -31.19 2.48 7.73
CA TYR A 245 -30.30 3.64 7.61
C TYR A 245 -31.04 4.98 7.51
N ALA A 246 -32.20 5.00 6.85
CA ALA A 246 -33.01 6.20 6.68
C ALA A 246 -33.69 6.62 8.00
N GLN A 247 -34.11 5.65 8.81
CA GLN A 247 -34.80 5.87 10.09
C GLN A 247 -33.84 6.00 11.28
N ASP A 248 -32.57 5.62 11.13
CA ASP A 248 -31.54 5.81 12.16
C ASP A 248 -31.43 7.32 12.51
N PRO A 249 -31.75 7.73 13.76
CA PRO A 249 -31.70 9.14 14.17
C PRO A 249 -30.32 9.78 14.08
N ALA A 250 -29.25 8.99 14.09
CA ALA A 250 -27.88 9.46 13.96
C ALA A 250 -27.46 9.65 12.50
N LEU A 251 -28.00 8.85 11.58
CA LEU A 251 -27.63 8.87 10.16
C LEU A 251 -28.60 9.69 9.31
N ASN A 252 -29.91 9.40 9.45
CA ASN A 252 -31.00 10.06 8.73
C ASN A 252 -30.70 10.15 7.22
N VAL A 253 -30.33 9.01 6.63
CA VAL A 253 -29.89 8.91 5.24
C VAL A 253 -31.03 9.25 4.30
N LEU A 254 -30.76 10.09 3.30
CA LEU A 254 -31.74 10.51 2.29
C LEU A 254 -31.51 9.83 0.93
N CYS A 255 -30.27 9.44 0.64
CA CYS A 255 -29.87 8.90 -0.65
C CYS A 255 -28.65 7.97 -0.50
N PHE A 256 -28.54 6.97 -1.37
CA PHE A 256 -27.40 6.07 -1.52
C PHE A 256 -26.70 6.27 -2.88
N GLU A 257 -25.37 6.30 -2.90
CA GLU A 257 -24.53 6.42 -4.09
C GLU A 257 -23.17 5.74 -3.87
N MET A 258 -22.26 5.76 -4.85
CA MET A 258 -21.05 4.90 -4.80
C MET A 258 -19.70 5.61 -4.93
N GLU A 259 -19.65 6.94 -5.06
CA GLU A 259 -18.41 7.64 -5.43
C GLU A 259 -17.92 8.60 -4.35
N ALA A 260 -18.82 9.31 -3.67
CA ALA A 260 -18.47 10.49 -2.90
C ALA A 260 -17.49 10.21 -1.74
N ALA A 261 -17.57 9.05 -1.09
CA ALA A 261 -16.66 8.69 0.00
C ALA A 261 -15.18 8.71 -0.42
N GLY A 262 -14.87 8.42 -1.68
CA GLY A 262 -13.51 8.51 -2.22
C GLY A 262 -12.98 9.94 -2.35
N LEU A 263 -13.88 10.92 -2.38
CA LEU A 263 -13.55 12.32 -2.63
C LEU A 263 -13.52 13.17 -1.36
N MET A 264 -14.53 13.05 -0.50
CA MET A 264 -14.84 14.05 0.54
C MET A 264 -13.65 14.42 1.43
N ASN A 265 -12.79 13.46 1.79
CA ASN A 265 -11.66 13.73 2.69
C ASN A 265 -10.47 14.43 2.03
N SER A 266 -10.31 14.25 0.72
CA SER A 266 -9.12 14.67 -0.01
C SER A 266 -9.43 15.84 -0.96
N PHE A 267 -10.66 15.94 -1.43
CA PHE A 267 -11.13 16.83 -2.48
C PHE A 267 -12.38 17.57 -1.97
N PRO A 268 -12.29 18.88 -1.64
CA PRO A 268 -13.41 19.63 -1.11
C PRO A 268 -14.54 19.73 -2.14
N CYS A 269 -15.61 18.94 -1.94
CA CYS A 269 -16.74 18.92 -2.87
C CYS A 269 -18.11 18.99 -2.18
N LEU A 270 -19.09 19.51 -2.92
CA LEU A 270 -20.51 19.33 -2.65
C LEU A 270 -21.02 18.16 -3.49
N VAL A 271 -21.84 17.30 -2.88
CA VAL A 271 -22.41 16.13 -3.57
C VAL A 271 -23.89 16.42 -3.87
N ILE A 272 -24.28 16.24 -5.12
CA ILE A 272 -25.63 16.52 -5.62
C ILE A 272 -26.10 15.29 -6.37
N ARG A 273 -27.15 14.63 -5.86
CA ARG A 273 -27.68 13.39 -6.42
C ARG A 273 -29.12 13.55 -6.89
N GLY A 274 -29.36 13.29 -8.16
CA GLY A 274 -30.71 13.10 -8.69
C GLY A 274 -31.22 11.71 -8.36
N ILE A 275 -32.46 11.59 -7.92
CA ILE A 275 -33.02 10.32 -7.48
C ILE A 275 -33.50 9.50 -8.68
N CYS A 276 -32.79 8.41 -8.98
CA CYS A 276 -33.06 7.52 -10.12
C CYS A 276 -33.76 6.21 -9.74
N ASP A 277 -33.68 5.80 -8.48
CA ASP A 277 -34.35 4.61 -7.95
C ASP A 277 -34.61 4.76 -6.45
N TYR A 278 -35.13 3.72 -5.79
CA TYR A 278 -35.41 3.70 -4.36
C TYR A 278 -34.48 2.79 -3.55
N SER A 279 -33.28 2.47 -4.06
CA SER A 279 -32.29 1.63 -3.37
C SER A 279 -32.85 0.28 -2.91
N ASP A 280 -33.72 -0.31 -3.72
CA ASP A 280 -34.38 -1.57 -3.44
C ASP A 280 -34.25 -2.53 -4.63
N SER A 281 -34.95 -3.66 -4.55
CA SER A 281 -34.91 -4.69 -5.59
C SER A 281 -35.59 -4.27 -6.91
N HIS A 282 -36.34 -3.15 -6.92
CA HIS A 282 -37.11 -2.65 -8.07
C HIS A 282 -36.34 -1.61 -8.89
N LYS A 283 -35.06 -1.34 -8.53
CA LYS A 283 -34.17 -0.47 -9.29
C LYS A 283 -34.16 -0.86 -10.78
N ASN A 284 -34.39 0.14 -11.64
CA ASN A 284 -34.29 0.08 -13.10
C ASN A 284 -33.75 1.42 -13.61
N ASP A 285 -33.38 1.46 -14.89
CA ASP A 285 -32.59 2.57 -15.45
C ASP A 285 -33.46 3.66 -16.11
N GLN A 286 -34.81 3.55 -16.07
CA GLN A 286 -35.72 4.47 -16.78
C GLN A 286 -35.59 5.94 -16.33
N TRP A 287 -35.19 6.15 -15.08
CA TRP A 287 -35.07 7.48 -14.49
C TRP A 287 -33.64 8.03 -14.49
N HIS A 288 -32.64 7.25 -14.93
CA HIS A 288 -31.22 7.66 -14.88
C HIS A 288 -30.98 9.02 -15.55
N ASN A 289 -31.39 9.16 -16.80
CA ASN A 289 -31.16 10.37 -17.60
C ASN A 289 -31.85 11.61 -17.01
N TYR A 290 -33.16 11.50 -16.70
CA TYR A 290 -33.89 12.62 -16.11
C TYR A 290 -33.37 12.99 -14.71
N ALA A 291 -33.00 12.01 -13.88
CA ALA A 291 -32.42 12.27 -12.57
C ALA A 291 -31.05 12.97 -12.69
N ALA A 292 -30.21 12.53 -13.63
CA ALA A 292 -28.93 13.17 -13.94
C ALA A 292 -29.14 14.64 -14.36
N LEU A 293 -30.11 14.89 -15.25
CA LEU A 293 -30.50 16.23 -15.67
C LEU A 293 -31.00 17.10 -14.51
N ALA A 294 -31.86 16.57 -13.64
CA ALA A 294 -32.36 17.30 -12.48
C ALA A 294 -31.21 17.73 -11.54
N ALA A 295 -30.26 16.83 -11.30
CA ALA A 295 -29.06 17.11 -10.50
C ALA A 295 -28.18 18.18 -11.14
N ALA A 296 -27.94 18.07 -12.45
CA ALA A 296 -27.14 19.03 -13.22
C ALA A 296 -27.80 20.41 -13.27
N ALA A 297 -29.12 20.47 -13.47
CA ALA A 297 -29.91 21.71 -13.45
C ALA A 297 -29.82 22.42 -12.10
N TYR A 298 -29.90 21.67 -10.98
CA TYR A 298 -29.70 22.23 -9.65
C TYR A 298 -28.26 22.77 -9.47
N ALA A 299 -27.25 22.04 -9.93
CA ALA A 299 -25.86 22.46 -9.86
C ALA A 299 -25.60 23.75 -10.67
N ARG A 300 -26.21 23.88 -11.86
CA ARG A 300 -26.20 25.12 -12.65
C ARG A 300 -26.80 26.28 -11.87
N GLU A 301 -28.00 26.11 -11.32
CA GLU A 301 -28.67 27.17 -10.55
C GLU A 301 -27.80 27.61 -9.35
N LEU A 302 -27.19 26.65 -8.65
CA LEU A 302 -26.29 26.93 -7.53
C LEU A 302 -25.14 27.85 -7.95
N LEU A 303 -24.53 27.60 -9.11
CA LEU A 303 -23.44 28.43 -9.65
C LEU A 303 -23.92 29.82 -10.12
N TYR A 304 -25.18 29.95 -10.56
CA TYR A 304 -25.81 31.23 -10.86
C TYR A 304 -26.05 32.10 -9.62
N ILE A 305 -26.23 31.50 -8.44
CA ILE A 305 -26.36 32.24 -7.18
C ILE A 305 -24.99 32.52 -6.55
N LEU A 306 -24.06 31.58 -6.67
CA LEU A 306 -22.71 31.75 -6.16
C LEU A 306 -21.97 32.82 -6.96
N LYS A 307 -21.52 33.89 -6.30
CA LYS A 307 -20.79 34.97 -6.97
C LYS A 307 -19.31 34.58 -7.19
N PRO A 308 -18.72 34.78 -8.39
CA PRO A 308 -17.31 34.47 -8.65
C PRO A 308 -16.32 35.09 -7.65
N GLN A 309 -16.59 36.31 -7.17
CA GLN A 309 -15.73 36.99 -6.19
C GLN A 309 -15.60 36.20 -4.87
N LYS A 310 -16.64 35.46 -4.47
CA LYS A 310 -16.59 34.60 -3.27
C LYS A 310 -15.71 33.37 -3.49
N VAL A 311 -15.67 32.85 -4.73
CA VAL A 311 -14.85 31.69 -5.11
C VAL A 311 -13.37 32.08 -5.16
N HIS A 312 -13.04 33.20 -5.79
CA HIS A 312 -11.66 33.70 -5.84
C HIS A 312 -11.07 34.01 -4.45
N GLY A 313 -11.91 34.42 -3.50
CA GLY A 313 -11.52 34.65 -2.10
C GLY A 313 -11.29 33.39 -1.28
N ALA A 314 -11.73 32.22 -1.75
CA ALA A 314 -11.48 30.94 -1.09
C ALA A 314 -10.03 30.48 -1.36
N PRO A 315 -9.36 29.80 -0.41
CA PRO A 315 -8.01 29.28 -0.64
C PRO A 315 -8.00 28.28 -1.80
N SER A 316 -6.95 28.33 -2.64
CA SER A 316 -6.70 27.24 -3.60
C SER A 316 -6.34 26.02 -2.79
N TRP A 317 -7.00 24.91 -3.10
CA TRP A 317 -6.81 23.67 -2.37
C TRP A 317 -5.90 22.71 -3.15
N ALA A 318 -5.82 22.85 -4.47
CA ALA A 318 -4.98 22.04 -5.35
C ALA A 318 -3.48 22.10 -4.98
N GLY A 319 -2.96 23.29 -4.67
CA GLY A 319 -1.55 23.46 -4.26
C GLY A 319 -1.18 22.90 -2.86
N LYS A 320 -2.14 22.47 -2.03
CA LYS A 320 -1.88 21.82 -0.74
C LYS A 320 -1.94 20.29 -0.81
N MET A 321 -2.34 19.75 -1.97
CA MET A 321 -2.66 18.34 -2.14
C MET A 321 -1.46 17.49 -2.59
N GLU A 322 -0.47 18.09 -3.28
CA GLU A 322 0.76 17.40 -3.69
C GLU A 322 1.49 16.73 -2.52
N GLU A 323 1.54 17.36 -1.34
CA GLU A 323 2.17 16.78 -0.14
C GLU A 323 1.33 15.70 0.56
N ARG A 324 -0.01 15.72 0.44
CA ARG A 324 -0.92 14.83 1.20
C ARG A 324 -1.40 13.61 0.41
N VAL A 325 -1.39 13.68 -0.92
CA VAL A 325 -1.89 12.60 -1.77
C VAL A 325 -0.87 11.49 -1.99
N ASP A 326 0.42 11.80 -1.95
CA ASP A 326 1.46 10.76 -1.94
C ASP A 326 1.31 9.84 -0.72
N ASP A 327 0.89 10.37 0.43
CA ASP A 327 0.63 9.60 1.66
C ASP A 327 -0.61 8.70 1.56
N LEU A 328 -1.66 9.13 0.85
CA LEU A 328 -2.92 8.37 0.65
C LEU A 328 -2.80 7.32 -0.47
N ILE A 329 -1.97 7.57 -1.49
CA ILE A 329 -1.66 6.61 -2.57
C ILE A 329 -0.86 5.43 -2.04
N CYS A 330 0.01 5.63 -1.04
CA CYS A 330 0.65 4.52 -0.33
C CYS A 330 -0.42 3.61 0.29
N GLN A 331 -1.33 4.14 1.10
CA GLN A 331 -2.28 3.33 1.87
C GLN A 331 -3.24 2.47 1.03
N ASN A 332 -3.73 2.97 -0.12
CA ASN A 332 -4.66 2.21 -0.98
C ASN A 332 -3.97 1.29 -2.00
N ARG A 333 -2.76 1.63 -2.48
CA ARG A 333 -1.95 0.69 -3.27
C ARG A 333 -1.47 -0.45 -2.39
N ASP A 334 -1.10 -0.16 -1.15
CA ASP A 334 -0.63 -1.14 -0.18
C ASP A 334 -1.63 -2.29 -0.03
N GLN A 335 -2.94 -2.09 0.01
CA GLN A 335 -3.90 -3.19 0.20
C GLN A 335 -3.99 -4.17 -0.99
N ALA A 336 -3.99 -3.66 -2.22
CA ALA A 336 -4.04 -4.50 -3.44
C ALA A 336 -2.67 -5.14 -3.73
N ASP A 337 -1.60 -4.36 -3.55
CA ASP A 337 -0.23 -4.83 -3.69
C ASP A 337 0.15 -5.84 -2.59
N GLU A 338 -0.31 -5.64 -1.35
CA GLU A 338 -0.16 -6.60 -0.24
C GLU A 338 -0.90 -7.91 -0.53
N THR A 339 -2.09 -7.86 -1.16
CA THR A 339 -2.80 -9.06 -1.60
C THR A 339 -1.97 -9.85 -2.63
N ILE A 340 -1.38 -9.16 -3.59
CA ILE A 340 -0.52 -9.78 -4.63
C ILE A 340 0.75 -10.35 -3.99
N LEU A 341 1.44 -9.57 -3.15
CA LEU A 341 2.68 -9.95 -2.48
C LEU A 341 2.49 -11.11 -1.49
N ASN A 342 1.36 -11.16 -0.78
CA ASN A 342 1.02 -12.26 0.14
C ASN A 342 0.63 -13.56 -0.59
N CYS A 343 0.19 -13.47 -1.84
CA CYS A 343 -0.03 -14.65 -2.68
C CYS A 343 1.26 -15.25 -3.24
N ILE A 344 2.35 -14.47 -3.38
CA ILE A 344 3.67 -14.97 -3.81
C ILE A 344 4.28 -15.85 -2.71
N THR A 345 4.32 -15.35 -1.47
CA THR A 345 4.72 -16.15 -0.31
C THR A 345 4.07 -15.66 0.97
N LYS A 346 3.66 -16.62 1.80
CA LYS A 346 3.17 -16.42 3.16
C LYS A 346 4.28 -16.30 4.19
N ILE A 347 5.53 -16.56 3.80
CA ILE A 347 6.68 -16.48 4.71
C ILE A 347 7.00 -15.00 4.94
N ASP A 348 6.92 -14.57 6.19
CA ASP A 348 7.35 -13.26 6.63
C ASP A 348 8.77 -13.32 7.22
N HIS A 349 9.75 -12.78 6.50
CA HIS A 349 11.13 -12.66 6.98
C HIS A 349 11.34 -11.39 7.83
N GLY A 350 10.39 -10.45 7.87
CA GLY A 350 10.43 -9.25 8.70
C GLY A 350 10.31 -9.59 10.20
N SER A 351 9.34 -10.41 10.59
CA SER A 351 9.22 -10.91 11.97
C SER A 351 10.46 -11.70 12.41
N TYR A 352 10.97 -12.60 11.55
CA TYR A 352 12.17 -13.38 11.87
C TYR A 352 13.42 -12.50 12.05
N HIS A 353 13.60 -11.49 11.18
CA HIS A 353 14.68 -10.51 11.33
C HIS A 353 14.55 -9.73 12.65
N SER A 354 13.34 -9.28 12.97
CA SER A 354 13.06 -8.53 14.20
C SER A 354 13.38 -9.35 15.45
N ASP A 355 13.04 -10.63 15.48
CA ASP A 355 13.38 -11.55 16.57
C ASP A 355 14.90 -11.71 16.77
N ILE A 356 15.67 -11.72 15.68
CA ILE A 356 17.13 -11.79 15.74
C ILE A 356 17.72 -10.45 16.19
N ALA A 357 17.22 -9.34 15.64
CA ALA A 357 17.66 -8.00 15.98
C ALA A 357 17.39 -7.68 17.46
N ASN A 358 16.25 -8.08 18.01
CA ASN A 358 15.88 -7.90 19.41
C ASN A 358 16.77 -8.69 20.39
N LYS A 359 17.39 -9.78 19.94
CA LYS A 359 18.35 -10.56 20.73
C LYS A 359 19.74 -9.90 20.78
N ARG A 360 20.01 -8.90 19.94
CA ARG A 360 21.30 -8.22 19.84
C ARG A 360 21.53 -7.29 21.02
N GLN A 361 22.70 -7.40 21.65
CA GLN A 361 23.16 -6.41 22.63
C GLN A 361 23.70 -5.15 21.93
N PRO A 362 23.38 -3.93 22.38
CA PRO A 362 23.84 -2.68 21.77
C PRO A 362 25.36 -2.64 21.56
N GLY A 363 25.79 -2.18 20.38
CA GLY A 363 27.21 -2.08 20.00
C GLY A 363 27.83 -3.39 19.49
N THR A 364 27.12 -4.52 19.52
CA THR A 364 27.60 -5.80 18.98
C THR A 364 27.60 -5.77 17.45
N GLY A 365 28.71 -6.19 16.84
CA GLY A 365 28.83 -6.33 15.39
C GLY A 365 29.16 -5.03 14.62
N GLN A 366 29.22 -3.88 15.28
CA GLN A 366 29.51 -2.58 14.63
C GLN A 366 30.85 -2.57 13.87
N TRP A 367 31.82 -3.33 14.35
CA TRP A 367 33.15 -3.46 13.74
C TRP A 367 33.10 -3.94 12.27
N ILE A 368 32.08 -4.71 11.87
CA ILE A 368 31.97 -5.19 10.49
C ILE A 368 31.70 -4.02 9.54
N LEU A 369 30.87 -3.07 9.99
CA LEU A 369 30.49 -1.88 9.24
C LEU A 369 31.68 -0.93 9.07
N GLU A 370 32.59 -0.90 10.03
CA GLU A 370 33.81 -0.09 9.98
C GLU A 370 34.94 -0.75 9.17
N SER A 371 34.81 -2.03 8.81
CA SER A 371 35.86 -2.76 8.10
C SER A 371 36.05 -2.24 6.67
N GLY A 372 37.31 -2.11 6.24
CA GLY A 372 37.63 -1.67 4.88
C GLY A 372 37.02 -2.57 3.80
N LYS A 373 36.96 -3.89 4.05
CA LYS A 373 36.34 -4.86 3.12
C LYS A 373 34.83 -4.62 2.97
N PHE A 374 34.12 -4.39 4.07
CA PHE A 374 32.70 -4.05 4.02
C PHE A 374 32.46 -2.71 3.33
N GLN A 375 33.27 -1.69 3.61
CA GLN A 375 33.15 -0.38 2.97
C GLN A 375 33.42 -0.45 1.45
N THR A 376 34.39 -1.25 1.01
CA THR A 376 34.62 -1.52 -0.42
C THR A 376 33.44 -2.25 -1.03
N TRP A 377 32.97 -3.33 -0.41
CA TRP A 377 31.78 -4.06 -0.86
C TRP A 377 30.55 -3.14 -0.95
N LEU A 378 30.36 -2.24 0.02
CA LEU A 378 29.24 -1.30 0.05
C LEU A 378 29.30 -0.29 -1.11
N LYS A 379 30.48 0.25 -1.43
CA LYS A 379 30.66 1.30 -2.45
C LYS A 379 30.69 0.75 -3.88
N THR A 380 31.38 -0.35 -4.10
CA THR A 380 31.55 -0.96 -5.43
C THR A 380 30.34 -1.82 -5.79
N SER A 381 30.08 -2.07 -7.07
CA SER A 381 29.00 -2.95 -7.53
C SER A 381 29.55 -4.31 -7.99
N LYS A 382 28.69 -5.33 -8.07
CA LYS A 382 29.03 -6.69 -8.51
C LYS A 382 30.05 -7.38 -7.59
N GLN A 383 29.95 -7.15 -6.28
CA GLN A 383 30.86 -7.71 -5.28
C GLN A 383 30.19 -8.80 -4.44
N THR A 384 30.97 -9.79 -3.99
CA THR A 384 30.51 -10.82 -3.06
C THR A 384 31.42 -10.88 -1.85
N LEU A 385 30.84 -10.71 -0.66
CA LEU A 385 31.56 -10.70 0.61
C LEU A 385 31.16 -11.91 1.45
N PHE A 386 32.14 -12.74 1.81
CA PHE A 386 31.93 -13.90 2.67
C PHE A 386 32.32 -13.59 4.10
N CYS A 387 31.45 -13.92 5.05
CA CYS A 387 31.74 -13.89 6.47
C CYS A 387 31.73 -15.31 7.04
N THR A 388 32.91 -15.81 7.40
CA THR A 388 33.05 -17.14 8.00
C THR A 388 33.35 -17.04 9.50
N GLY A 389 32.78 -17.97 10.25
CA GLY A 389 32.98 -18.08 11.69
C GLY A 389 32.56 -19.43 12.24
N ALA A 390 33.06 -19.80 13.42
CA ALA A 390 32.70 -21.06 14.07
C ALA A 390 31.17 -21.13 14.32
N PRO A 391 30.58 -22.33 14.43
CA PRO A 391 29.22 -22.49 14.95
C PRO A 391 29.06 -21.74 16.29
N GLY A 392 27.95 -21.04 16.47
CA GLY A 392 27.71 -20.23 17.68
C GLY A 392 28.49 -18.90 17.77
N ALA A 393 29.32 -18.53 16.80
CA ALA A 393 30.06 -17.26 16.83
C ALA A 393 29.16 -16.01 16.75
N GLY A 394 27.89 -16.16 16.36
CA GLY A 394 26.94 -15.04 16.22
C GLY A 394 26.79 -14.52 14.79
N LYS A 395 27.03 -15.36 13.76
CA LYS A 395 26.93 -15.00 12.33
C LYS A 395 25.58 -14.37 11.99
N THR A 396 24.50 -15.00 12.46
CA THR A 396 23.13 -14.51 12.32
C THR A 396 22.90 -13.12 12.93
N ILE A 397 23.55 -12.82 14.07
CA ILE A 397 23.51 -11.48 14.69
C ILE A 397 24.32 -10.47 13.87
N LEU A 398 25.44 -10.88 13.24
CA LEU A 398 26.14 -10.00 12.30
C LEU A 398 25.31 -9.74 11.04
N THR A 399 24.63 -10.75 10.52
CA THR A 399 23.74 -10.59 9.37
C THR A 399 22.62 -9.60 9.67
N SER A 400 22.01 -9.63 10.87
CA SER A 400 21.03 -8.61 11.24
C SER A 400 21.61 -7.20 11.30
N VAL A 401 22.84 -7.02 11.80
CA VAL A 401 23.56 -5.72 11.78
C VAL A 401 23.75 -5.22 10.35
N VAL A 402 24.14 -6.09 9.42
CA VAL A 402 24.32 -5.72 8.01
C VAL A 402 22.99 -5.35 7.35
N VAL A 403 21.94 -6.16 7.53
CA VAL A 403 20.60 -5.91 6.97
C VAL A 403 20.02 -4.59 7.49
N GLU A 404 20.15 -4.31 8.79
CA GLU A 404 19.65 -3.07 9.40
C GLU A 404 20.42 -1.84 8.88
N HIS A 405 21.75 -1.95 8.75
CA HIS A 405 22.57 -0.88 8.19
C HIS A 405 22.20 -0.56 6.73
N LEU A 406 22.04 -1.60 5.89
CA LEU A 406 21.66 -1.45 4.49
C LEU A 406 20.25 -0.89 4.35
N THR A 407 19.31 -1.36 5.17
CA THR A 407 17.92 -0.89 5.15
C THR A 407 17.83 0.57 5.57
N THR A 408 18.49 0.95 6.68
CA THR A 408 18.51 2.34 7.17
C THR A 408 19.14 3.29 6.16
N ARG A 409 20.25 2.89 5.52
CA ARG A 409 20.94 3.72 4.52
C ARG A 409 20.12 3.89 3.23
N SER A 410 19.38 2.87 2.85
CA SER A 410 18.61 2.84 1.59
C SER A 410 17.16 3.30 1.78
N GLN A 411 16.78 3.74 2.98
CA GLN A 411 15.39 4.09 3.32
C GLN A 411 14.82 5.23 2.47
N ASN A 412 15.67 6.18 2.06
CA ASN A 412 15.27 7.33 1.25
C ASN A 412 15.58 7.17 -0.25
N ASP A 413 16.22 6.07 -0.66
CA ASP A 413 16.61 5.85 -2.05
C ASP A 413 15.91 4.60 -2.61
N ARG A 414 14.79 4.83 -3.31
CA ARG A 414 13.98 3.77 -3.94
C ARG A 414 14.69 3.07 -5.11
N ASN A 415 15.86 3.57 -5.55
CA ASN A 415 16.66 2.94 -6.59
C ASN A 415 17.66 1.91 -6.03
N ILE A 416 17.67 1.68 -4.72
CA ILE A 416 18.50 0.66 -4.06
C ILE A 416 17.62 -0.45 -3.47
N GLY A 417 17.77 -1.66 -3.99
CA GLY A 417 17.08 -2.85 -3.49
C GLY A 417 17.85 -3.53 -2.36
N VAL A 418 17.16 -4.01 -1.33
CA VAL A 418 17.75 -4.83 -0.26
C VAL A 418 16.84 -6.02 0.00
N ALA A 419 17.38 -7.23 -0.11
CA ALA A 419 16.69 -8.47 0.21
C ALA A 419 17.59 -9.38 1.04
N TYR A 420 17.00 -10.19 1.90
CA TYR A 420 17.72 -11.07 2.79
C TYR A 420 17.02 -12.41 3.02
N LEU A 421 17.82 -13.44 3.29
CA LEU A 421 17.39 -14.79 3.61
C LEU A 421 18.09 -15.27 4.87
N TYR A 422 17.34 -15.94 5.75
CA TYR A 422 17.87 -16.63 6.90
C TYR A 422 17.66 -18.13 6.73
N CYS A 423 18.72 -18.85 6.37
CA CYS A 423 18.67 -20.30 6.29
C CYS A 423 18.71 -20.91 7.69
N ASN A 424 17.96 -21.99 7.89
CA ASN A 424 17.79 -22.63 9.19
C ASN A 424 17.52 -24.12 9.00
N TYR A 425 18.37 -24.96 9.57
CA TYR A 425 18.27 -26.40 9.39
C TYR A 425 16.92 -27.00 9.80
N ASN A 426 16.22 -26.42 10.79
CA ASN A 426 14.96 -26.96 11.32
C ASN A 426 13.73 -26.61 10.47
N ARG A 427 13.90 -25.84 9.39
CA ARG A 427 12.80 -25.36 8.52
C ARG A 427 12.98 -25.77 7.06
N GLN A 428 13.44 -27.00 6.81
CA GLN A 428 13.71 -27.48 5.45
C GLN A 428 12.51 -27.41 4.52
N ASN A 429 11.29 -27.63 5.04
CA ASN A 429 10.05 -27.55 4.26
C ASN A 429 9.74 -26.12 3.77
N GLU A 430 10.20 -25.10 4.48
CA GLU A 430 10.02 -23.67 4.13
C GLU A 430 11.16 -23.14 3.25
N GLN A 431 12.23 -23.93 3.05
CA GLN A 431 13.45 -23.52 2.34
C GLN A 431 13.63 -24.21 0.99
N GLN A 432 12.55 -24.71 0.37
CA GLN A 432 12.61 -25.14 -1.02
C GLN A 432 13.04 -23.96 -1.93
N LEU A 433 13.71 -24.24 -3.05
CA LEU A 433 14.30 -23.20 -3.91
C LEU A 433 13.26 -22.18 -4.39
N ASN A 434 12.06 -22.64 -4.77
CA ASN A 434 10.91 -21.80 -5.10
C ASN A 434 10.55 -20.86 -3.95
N CYS A 435 10.43 -21.36 -2.71
CA CYS A 435 10.10 -20.53 -1.55
C CYS A 435 11.16 -19.44 -1.31
N LEU A 436 12.45 -19.76 -1.49
CA LEU A 436 13.53 -18.79 -1.31
C LEU A 436 13.52 -17.70 -2.39
N LEU A 437 13.26 -18.07 -3.64
CA LEU A 437 13.13 -17.11 -4.75
C LEU A 437 11.86 -16.25 -4.61
N GLU A 438 10.75 -16.84 -4.18
CA GLU A 438 9.52 -16.10 -3.83
C GLU A 438 9.79 -15.06 -2.74
N CYS A 439 10.58 -15.41 -1.71
CA CYS A 439 10.97 -14.48 -0.64
C CYS A 439 11.83 -13.32 -1.14
N LEU A 440 12.82 -13.59 -2.01
CA LEU A 440 13.64 -12.53 -2.61
C LEU A 440 12.79 -11.62 -3.51
N LEU A 441 11.91 -12.22 -4.31
CA LEU A 441 11.02 -11.49 -5.21
C LEU A 441 10.08 -10.57 -4.43
N LYS A 442 9.43 -11.09 -3.38
CA LYS A 442 8.53 -10.31 -2.51
C LYS A 442 9.25 -9.10 -1.91
N GLN A 443 10.40 -9.31 -1.25
CA GLN A 443 11.15 -8.23 -0.60
C GLN A 443 11.61 -7.14 -1.57
N LEU A 444 12.02 -7.52 -2.79
CA LEU A 444 12.43 -6.55 -3.80
C LEU A 444 11.23 -5.88 -4.49
N ALA A 445 10.10 -6.55 -4.63
CA ALA A 445 8.89 -5.95 -5.21
C ALA A 445 8.24 -4.95 -4.23
N GLU A 446 8.19 -5.29 -2.94
CA GLU A 446 7.60 -4.48 -1.87
C GLU A 446 8.27 -3.11 -1.73
N ARG A 447 9.60 -3.01 -1.96
CA ARG A 447 10.33 -1.74 -1.86
C ARG A 447 10.11 -0.74 -3.02
N ARG A 448 9.39 -1.13 -4.08
CA ARG A 448 9.21 -0.27 -5.27
C ARG A 448 8.12 0.80 -5.14
N GLY A 449 7.36 0.82 -4.04
CA GLY A 449 6.20 1.71 -3.86
C GLY A 449 4.99 1.38 -4.76
N SER A 450 5.15 0.45 -5.69
CA SER A 450 4.09 -0.22 -6.45
C SER A 450 4.60 -1.56 -6.95
N VAL A 451 3.78 -2.62 -6.91
CA VAL A 451 4.17 -3.95 -7.41
C VAL A 451 4.48 -3.89 -8.92
N PRO A 452 5.67 -4.35 -9.36
CA PRO A 452 6.03 -4.36 -10.78
C PRO A 452 5.07 -5.20 -11.64
N GLU A 453 4.85 -4.79 -12.90
CA GLU A 453 3.89 -5.45 -13.81
C GLU A 453 4.23 -6.93 -14.08
N CYS A 454 5.52 -7.28 -14.08
CA CYS A 454 5.97 -8.67 -14.20
C CYS A 454 5.48 -9.55 -13.02
N VAL A 455 5.36 -8.98 -11.83
CA VAL A 455 4.87 -9.65 -10.62
C VAL A 455 3.34 -9.75 -10.65
N LYS A 456 2.65 -8.73 -11.15
CA LYS A 456 1.18 -8.77 -11.36
C LYS A 456 0.79 -9.82 -12.41
N SER A 457 1.55 -9.88 -13.51
CA SER A 457 1.38 -10.89 -14.56
C SER A 457 1.59 -12.30 -14.01
N LEU A 458 2.64 -12.50 -13.19
CA LEU A 458 2.87 -13.77 -12.50
C LEU A 458 1.67 -14.14 -11.61
N TYR A 459 1.15 -13.20 -10.82
CA TYR A 459 -0.02 -13.41 -9.97
C TYR A 459 -1.29 -13.81 -10.75
N ASN A 460 -1.58 -13.13 -11.87
CA ASN A 460 -2.74 -13.45 -12.70
C ASN A 460 -2.68 -14.87 -13.27
N CYS A 461 -1.49 -15.32 -13.69
CA CYS A 461 -1.28 -16.70 -14.13
C CYS A 461 -1.52 -17.71 -12.99
N LEU A 462 -1.05 -17.41 -11.77
CA LEU A 462 -1.26 -18.26 -10.59
C LEU A 462 -2.74 -18.41 -10.24
N ARG A 463 -3.53 -17.35 -10.42
CA ARG A 463 -4.98 -17.35 -10.16
C ARG A 463 -5.77 -18.17 -11.19
N ALA A 464 -5.36 -18.12 -12.46
CA ALA A 464 -6.05 -18.85 -13.53
C ALA A 464 -5.81 -20.36 -13.48
N GLU A 465 -4.63 -20.80 -13.04
CA GLU A 465 -4.22 -22.21 -13.14
C GLU A 465 -4.22 -22.97 -11.79
N HIS A 466 -4.44 -22.31 -10.65
CA HIS A 466 -4.33 -22.90 -9.30
C HIS A 466 -2.99 -23.65 -9.03
N MET A 467 -1.91 -23.30 -9.73
CA MET A 467 -0.59 -23.94 -9.60
C MET A 467 0.44 -23.03 -8.93
N ARG A 468 1.49 -23.62 -8.32
CA ARG A 468 2.66 -22.87 -7.80
C ARG A 468 3.57 -22.44 -8.96
N PRO A 469 4.26 -21.29 -8.86
CA PRO A 469 5.14 -20.82 -9.92
C PRO A 469 6.36 -21.72 -10.05
N SER A 470 6.79 -21.97 -11.29
CA SER A 470 8.02 -22.71 -11.57
C SER A 470 9.27 -21.87 -11.26
N VAL A 471 10.40 -22.54 -11.02
CA VAL A 471 11.70 -21.87 -10.80
C VAL A 471 12.09 -20.96 -11.98
N GLY A 472 11.74 -21.35 -13.22
CA GLY A 472 12.00 -20.52 -14.40
C GLY A 472 11.19 -19.22 -14.43
N GLN A 473 9.92 -19.28 -14.04
CA GLN A 473 9.05 -18.10 -13.93
C GLN A 473 9.51 -17.17 -12.81
N LEU A 474 9.86 -17.72 -11.64
CA LEU A 474 10.38 -16.94 -10.50
C LEU A 474 11.71 -16.26 -10.84
N SER A 475 12.64 -16.98 -11.46
CA SER A 475 13.92 -16.41 -11.90
C SER A 475 13.73 -15.30 -12.93
N SER A 476 12.79 -15.46 -13.87
CA SER A 476 12.49 -14.43 -14.89
C SER A 476 11.86 -13.18 -14.27
N ALA A 477 10.93 -13.36 -13.33
CA ALA A 477 10.34 -12.26 -12.58
C ALA A 477 11.39 -11.54 -11.71
N LEU A 478 12.27 -12.29 -11.05
CA LEU A 478 13.35 -11.74 -10.23
C LEU A 478 14.36 -10.95 -11.07
N ASP A 479 14.74 -11.45 -12.25
CA ASP A 479 15.59 -10.73 -13.20
C ASP A 479 14.96 -9.39 -13.61
N ALA A 480 13.68 -9.42 -13.99
CA ALA A 480 12.93 -8.22 -14.35
C ALA A 480 12.84 -7.21 -13.18
N VAL A 481 12.55 -7.65 -11.95
CA VAL A 481 12.49 -6.76 -10.78
C VAL A 481 13.87 -6.18 -10.45
N VAL A 482 14.93 -6.98 -10.49
CA VAL A 482 16.30 -6.53 -10.22
C VAL A 482 16.76 -5.49 -11.25
N SER A 483 16.34 -5.61 -12.51
CA SER A 483 16.66 -4.65 -13.57
C SER A 483 16.14 -3.23 -13.29
N LEU A 484 15.14 -3.08 -12.42
CA LEU A 484 14.54 -1.80 -12.05
C LEU A 484 15.37 -1.01 -11.03
N TYR A 485 16.40 -1.63 -10.44
CA TYR A 485 17.25 -1.03 -9.42
C TYR A 485 18.62 -0.66 -9.98
N SER A 486 19.14 0.49 -9.56
CA SER A 486 20.53 0.88 -9.86
C SER A 486 21.55 -0.02 -9.13
N LYS A 487 21.18 -0.51 -7.94
CA LYS A 487 21.99 -1.36 -7.09
C LYS A 487 21.10 -2.25 -6.23
N VAL A 488 21.48 -3.51 -6.04
CA VAL A 488 20.74 -4.45 -5.18
C VAL A 488 21.71 -5.12 -4.22
N PHE A 489 21.32 -5.24 -2.96
CA PHE A 489 22.03 -6.00 -1.94
C PHE A 489 21.23 -7.26 -1.59
N ILE A 490 21.86 -8.43 -1.71
CA ILE A 490 21.27 -9.72 -1.34
C ILE A 490 22.10 -10.31 -0.20
N VAL A 491 21.47 -10.53 0.95
CA VAL A 491 22.14 -10.99 2.18
C VAL A 491 21.64 -12.39 2.54
N ILE A 492 22.52 -13.38 2.59
CA ILE A 492 22.15 -14.77 2.86
C ILE A 492 22.88 -15.24 4.12
N ASP A 493 22.12 -15.47 5.20
CA ASP A 493 22.63 -16.02 6.44
C ASP A 493 22.66 -17.55 6.42
N ALA A 494 23.71 -18.14 6.97
CA ALA A 494 23.86 -19.57 7.22
C ALA A 494 23.60 -20.41 5.97
N LEU A 495 24.18 -20.02 4.82
CA LEU A 495 23.98 -20.70 3.54
C LEU A 495 24.31 -22.20 3.60
N ASP A 496 25.20 -22.60 4.50
CA ASP A 496 25.54 -24.00 4.78
C ASP A 496 24.40 -24.82 5.40
N GLU A 497 23.40 -24.18 6.01
CA GLU A 497 22.20 -24.82 6.57
C GLU A 497 21.08 -25.03 5.52
N CYS A 498 21.24 -24.48 4.31
CA CYS A 498 20.29 -24.58 3.19
C CYS A 498 20.51 -25.82 2.30
N ARG A 499 20.93 -26.95 2.88
CA ARG A 499 21.30 -28.17 2.14
C ARG A 499 20.21 -29.24 2.22
N ASP A 500 19.89 -29.83 1.08
CA ASP A 500 19.25 -31.16 1.03
C ASP A 500 20.29 -32.26 1.23
N THR A 501 19.86 -33.52 1.30
CA THR A 501 20.74 -34.71 1.41
C THR A 501 21.88 -34.72 0.39
N ASP A 502 21.69 -34.08 -0.77
CA ASP A 502 22.61 -34.08 -1.89
C ASP A 502 23.35 -32.73 -2.10
N GLY A 503 23.05 -31.70 -1.29
CA GLY A 503 23.72 -30.39 -1.34
C GLY A 503 23.36 -29.47 -2.52
N SER A 504 22.46 -29.88 -3.41
CA SER A 504 22.11 -29.18 -4.66
C SER A 504 21.35 -27.87 -4.49
N ARG A 505 20.56 -27.71 -3.42
CA ARG A 505 19.71 -26.52 -3.19
C ARG A 505 20.50 -25.23 -3.01
N ALA A 506 21.49 -25.25 -2.11
CA ALA A 506 22.37 -24.11 -1.86
C ALA A 506 23.16 -23.74 -3.13
N GLU A 507 23.57 -24.75 -3.91
CA GLU A 507 24.24 -24.55 -5.20
C GLU A 507 23.34 -23.83 -6.22
N LEU A 508 22.12 -24.30 -6.42
CA LEU A 508 21.16 -23.70 -7.34
C LEU A 508 20.74 -22.27 -6.92
N LEU A 509 20.57 -22.01 -5.62
CA LEU A 509 20.29 -20.67 -5.11
C LEU A 509 21.44 -19.72 -5.42
N VAL A 510 22.68 -20.12 -5.10
CA VAL A 510 23.87 -19.32 -5.35
C VAL A 510 24.07 -19.09 -6.84
N GLU A 511 23.87 -20.11 -7.69
CA GLU A 511 23.94 -19.97 -9.15
C GLU A 511 22.93 -18.96 -9.67
N THR A 512 21.68 -19.03 -9.19
CA THR A 512 20.60 -18.11 -9.58
C THR A 512 20.92 -16.67 -9.15
N VAL A 513 21.30 -16.47 -7.88
CA VAL A 513 21.60 -15.13 -7.35
C VAL A 513 22.87 -14.54 -7.99
N ARG A 514 23.90 -15.35 -8.26
CA ARG A 514 25.12 -14.89 -8.96
C ARG A 514 24.89 -14.64 -10.45
N ALA A 515 23.92 -15.30 -11.08
CA ALA A 515 23.54 -14.99 -12.46
C ALA A 515 23.10 -13.53 -12.61
N LEU A 516 22.39 -12.98 -11.60
CA LEU A 516 21.94 -11.58 -11.56
C LEU A 516 23.10 -10.57 -11.44
N GLN A 517 24.24 -10.95 -10.85
CA GLN A 517 25.42 -10.07 -10.73
C GLN A 517 26.09 -9.77 -12.08
N LYS A 518 25.89 -10.62 -13.11
CA LYS A 518 26.52 -10.43 -14.42
C LYS A 518 25.97 -9.18 -15.13
N PRO A 519 24.64 -9.06 -15.36
CA PRO A 519 24.05 -7.85 -15.95
C PRO A 519 23.99 -6.69 -14.97
N TYR A 520 23.54 -6.91 -13.72
CA TYR A 520 23.10 -5.82 -12.84
C TYR A 520 24.07 -5.51 -11.70
N GLY A 521 23.90 -4.35 -11.04
CA GLY A 521 24.70 -3.90 -9.91
C GLY A 521 24.39 -4.64 -8.60
N VAL A 522 24.45 -5.98 -8.59
CA VAL A 522 24.07 -6.80 -7.42
C VAL A 522 25.28 -7.11 -6.53
N ASN A 523 25.16 -6.84 -5.25
CA ASN A 523 26.14 -7.16 -4.23
C ASN A 523 25.60 -8.24 -3.29
N ILE A 524 26.40 -9.28 -3.07
CA ILE A 524 25.99 -10.43 -2.26
C ILE A 524 26.80 -10.47 -0.96
N PHE A 525 26.13 -10.69 0.17
CA PHE A 525 26.77 -10.99 1.45
C PHE A 525 26.33 -12.38 1.92
N GLU A 526 27.28 -13.27 2.17
CA GLU A 526 27.00 -14.66 2.55
C GLU A 526 27.69 -15.00 3.89
N THR A 527 26.99 -15.67 4.80
CA THR A 527 27.60 -16.24 6.03
C THR A 527 27.64 -17.77 6.00
N LEU A 528 28.76 -18.33 6.48
CA LEU A 528 29.06 -19.77 6.42
C LEU A 528 29.81 -20.26 7.67
N ALA A 529 29.57 -21.49 8.14
CA ALA A 529 30.38 -22.09 9.21
C ALA A 529 31.76 -22.59 8.72
N LEU A 530 32.80 -22.33 9.52
CA LEU A 530 34.21 -22.69 9.22
C LEU A 530 34.45 -24.20 9.04
N GLU A 531 33.59 -25.07 9.56
CA GLU A 531 33.75 -26.54 9.42
C GLU A 531 33.50 -27.05 7.99
N THR A 532 32.95 -26.21 7.10
CA THR A 532 32.69 -26.56 5.70
C THR A 532 33.80 -26.14 4.73
N SER A 533 34.88 -25.52 5.21
CA SER A 533 35.97 -24.97 4.38
C SER A 533 36.77 -26.03 3.60
N SER A 534 36.70 -27.29 3.99
CA SER A 534 37.28 -28.42 3.25
C SER A 534 36.48 -28.79 2.00
N ASN A 535 35.19 -28.42 1.91
CA ASN A 535 34.39 -28.52 0.68
C ASN A 535 34.34 -27.21 -0.13
N SER A 536 34.60 -26.04 0.47
CA SER A 536 34.69 -24.74 -0.24
C SER A 536 35.73 -24.75 -1.37
N ASN A 537 36.80 -25.55 -1.23
CA ASN A 537 37.83 -25.68 -2.27
C ASN A 537 37.39 -26.51 -3.49
N LYS A 538 36.23 -27.21 -3.45
CA LYS A 538 35.60 -27.77 -4.65
C LYS A 538 34.85 -26.72 -5.47
N TYR A 539 34.29 -25.69 -4.81
CA TYR A 539 33.54 -24.61 -5.47
C TYR A 539 34.42 -23.72 -6.37
N LEU A 540 35.73 -23.66 -6.14
CA LEU A 540 36.66 -22.86 -6.94
C LEU A 540 37.42 -23.66 -8.02
N LYS A 541 37.43 -25.01 -7.98
CA LYS A 541 38.33 -25.83 -8.82
C LYS A 541 37.68 -26.60 -9.97
N ARG A 542 36.36 -26.62 -10.11
CA ARG A 542 35.65 -27.33 -11.20
C ARG A 542 35.60 -26.51 -12.50
N LYS A 543 36.75 -26.02 -12.98
CA LYS A 543 36.91 -25.51 -14.36
C LYS A 543 38.30 -25.70 -14.96
N LYS A 544 39.13 -26.59 -14.38
CA LYS A 544 40.42 -27.00 -14.95
C LYS A 544 40.60 -28.52 -14.82
N ARG A 545 39.96 -29.26 -15.72
CA ARG A 545 40.38 -30.60 -16.23
C ARG A 545 39.37 -31.04 -17.27
N GLY A 546 39.60 -30.62 -18.51
CA GLY A 546 39.12 -31.31 -19.70
C GLY A 546 40.27 -32.11 -20.29
N ASN A 547 39.95 -33.30 -20.81
CA ASN A 547 40.77 -34.22 -21.61
C ASN A 547 41.98 -34.89 -20.95
N ASN A 548 41.81 -36.15 -20.53
CA ASN A 548 42.29 -37.30 -21.32
C ASN A 548 41.86 -38.64 -20.69
N ASP A 549 41.54 -39.57 -21.59
CA ASP A 549 41.71 -41.02 -21.54
C ASP A 549 40.87 -41.91 -20.59
N THR A 550 39.93 -42.59 -21.26
CA THR A 550 39.66 -44.05 -21.29
C THR A 550 40.08 -44.96 -20.12
N SER A 551 39.08 -45.77 -19.74
CA SER A 551 39.13 -47.21 -19.43
C SER A 551 39.16 -47.69 -17.97
N ALA A 552 38.42 -48.79 -17.79
CA ALA A 552 38.62 -49.89 -16.84
C ALA A 552 38.08 -49.79 -15.39
N ARG A 553 36.99 -50.58 -15.19
CA ARG A 553 36.82 -51.66 -14.19
C ARG A 553 37.21 -51.41 -12.71
N GLY A 554 36.26 -51.78 -11.84
CA GLY A 554 36.56 -52.76 -10.78
C GLY A 554 36.24 -52.36 -9.34
N ASN A 555 35.17 -52.99 -8.83
CA ASN A 555 35.10 -53.73 -7.56
C ASN A 555 35.55 -53.09 -6.22
N SER A 556 34.52 -52.85 -5.39
CA SER A 556 34.19 -53.66 -4.20
C SER A 556 34.89 -53.41 -2.85
N THR A 557 34.04 -53.51 -1.82
CA THR A 557 34.25 -53.95 -0.43
C THR A 557 34.81 -52.97 0.61
N GLY A 558 34.18 -52.96 1.80
CA GLY A 558 34.82 -52.46 3.02
C GLY A 558 33.88 -51.96 4.13
N ILE A 559 33.04 -52.84 4.69
CA ILE A 559 32.21 -52.64 5.89
C ILE A 559 33.07 -52.65 7.19
N PRO A 560 32.55 -52.15 8.34
CA PRO A 560 33.22 -51.30 9.33
C PRO A 560 33.47 -52.00 10.68
N LYS A 561 33.91 -51.23 11.71
CA LYS A 561 33.70 -51.37 13.19
C LYS A 561 34.78 -50.54 13.93
N ALA A 562 34.66 -50.06 15.17
CA ALA A 562 33.61 -49.87 16.16
C ALA A 562 34.23 -49.20 17.43
N LYS A 563 33.36 -48.74 18.34
CA LYS A 563 33.55 -48.46 19.79
C LYS A 563 34.25 -47.12 20.13
N GLU A 564 33.87 -46.38 21.17
CA GLU A 564 33.33 -46.80 22.46
C GLU A 564 32.59 -45.65 23.19
N GLU A 565 31.49 -45.96 23.87
CA GLU A 565 30.78 -45.09 24.82
C GLU A 565 31.48 -45.08 26.19
N LYS A 566 31.56 -43.91 26.83
CA LYS A 566 31.56 -43.78 28.30
C LYS A 566 30.61 -42.66 28.74
N LYS A 567 29.72 -43.01 29.68
CA LYS A 567 28.68 -42.21 30.34
C LYS A 567 29.21 -41.50 31.61
N GLY A 568 28.56 -40.38 31.95
CA GLY A 568 28.48 -39.74 33.29
C GLY A 568 29.58 -38.73 33.57
N GLU A 569 29.38 -37.51 34.10
CA GLU A 569 28.31 -36.88 34.87
C GLU A 569 28.30 -35.36 34.63
N LYS A 570 27.11 -34.75 34.76
CA LYS A 570 26.88 -33.31 34.70
C LYS A 570 27.28 -32.67 36.03
N SER A 571 28.05 -31.58 36.01
CA SER A 571 27.73 -30.28 36.63
C SER A 571 28.99 -29.42 36.85
N TRP A 572 28.82 -28.10 36.73
CA TRP A 572 29.78 -27.02 37.06
C TRP A 572 30.91 -26.72 36.07
N ARG A 573 30.57 -26.16 34.90
CA ARG A 573 31.48 -25.28 34.12
C ARG A 573 30.71 -24.10 33.48
N SER A 574 30.22 -23.18 34.29
CA SER A 574 29.63 -21.91 33.81
C SER A 574 30.49 -20.67 34.07
N SER A 575 31.75 -20.83 34.51
CA SER A 575 32.60 -19.68 34.88
C SER A 575 33.98 -19.64 34.21
N LEU A 576 34.25 -20.47 33.20
CA LEU A 576 35.53 -20.52 32.49
C LEU A 576 35.43 -20.40 30.95
N LEU A 577 34.23 -20.19 30.39
CA LEU A 577 34.04 -20.03 28.94
C LEU A 577 33.92 -18.56 28.45
N LEU A 578 34.19 -17.59 29.32
CA LEU A 578 34.07 -16.16 29.00
C LEU A 578 35.40 -15.47 28.59
N ILE A 579 36.50 -16.22 28.45
CA ILE A 579 37.82 -15.67 28.06
C ILE A 579 38.44 -16.38 26.83
N SER A 580 37.70 -17.25 26.12
CA SER A 580 38.22 -17.99 24.94
C SER A 580 37.43 -17.80 23.63
N LEU A 581 36.55 -16.80 23.51
CA LEU A 581 35.80 -16.51 22.27
C LEU A 581 36.16 -15.14 21.67
N VAL A 582 37.44 -14.77 21.75
CA VAL A 582 37.96 -13.55 21.10
C VAL A 582 38.94 -13.97 20.01
N GLY A 583 38.44 -13.97 18.78
CA GLY A 583 39.16 -14.35 17.57
C GLY A 583 38.47 -15.53 16.89
N HIS A 584 38.13 -15.38 15.61
CA HIS A 584 37.73 -16.35 14.57
C HIS A 584 36.58 -15.80 13.70
N TRP A 585 36.75 -14.57 13.22
CA TRP A 585 35.97 -14.01 12.12
C TRP A 585 36.91 -13.79 10.94
N GLN A 586 36.57 -14.30 9.76
CA GLN A 586 37.30 -14.00 8.54
C GLN A 586 36.33 -13.41 7.50
N LEU A 587 36.69 -12.22 7.01
CA LEU A 587 36.06 -11.62 5.84
C LEU A 587 36.91 -11.96 4.61
N VAL A 588 36.34 -12.66 3.65
CA VAL A 588 37.04 -13.11 2.43
C VAL A 588 36.37 -12.48 1.21
N ASP A 589 37.19 -11.98 0.29
CA ASP A 589 36.75 -11.45 -1.00
C ASP A 589 36.77 -12.58 -2.04
N GLY A 590 35.72 -12.70 -2.84
CA GLY A 590 35.54 -13.79 -3.82
C GLY A 590 36.58 -13.81 -4.95
N GLY A 591 37.39 -12.76 -5.10
CA GLY A 591 38.35 -12.59 -6.19
C GLY A 591 39.83 -12.92 -5.91
N ARG A 592 40.30 -13.00 -4.65
CA ARG A 592 41.73 -13.24 -4.33
C ARG A 592 41.95 -13.97 -3.01
N SER A 593 42.78 -15.01 -3.05
CA SER A 593 43.24 -15.78 -1.88
C SER A 593 44.33 -15.04 -1.11
N ALA A 594 43.97 -14.32 -0.05
CA ALA A 594 44.87 -14.00 1.06
C ALA A 594 44.05 -13.74 2.34
N ALA A 595 44.29 -14.55 3.37
CA ALA A 595 43.72 -14.38 4.71
C ALA A 595 44.80 -13.82 5.65
N GLU A 596 44.49 -12.74 6.38
CA GLU A 596 45.33 -12.26 7.49
C GLU A 596 44.53 -12.33 8.82
N PRO A 597 45.14 -12.83 9.91
CA PRO A 597 44.51 -12.81 11.23
C PRO A 597 44.65 -11.43 11.90
N PHE A 598 43.59 -10.95 12.57
CA PHE A 598 43.61 -9.68 13.31
C PHE A 598 44.43 -9.76 14.61
N SER A 599 45.27 -8.76 14.86
CA SER A 599 46.09 -8.62 16.07
C SER A 599 45.28 -8.06 17.26
N GLY A 600 45.43 -8.67 18.44
CA GLY A 600 44.62 -8.44 19.65
C GLY A 600 44.69 -7.05 20.30
N LEU A 601 45.33 -6.06 19.68
CA LEU A 601 45.52 -4.72 20.25
C LEU A 601 44.28 -3.81 20.11
N HIS A 602 43.42 -4.04 19.10
CA HIS A 602 42.23 -3.22 18.87
C HIS A 602 41.08 -3.52 19.84
N ILE A 603 41.00 -4.74 20.35
CA ILE A 603 39.90 -5.20 21.23
C ILE A 603 40.05 -4.66 22.66
N ALA A 604 41.29 -4.47 23.13
CA ALA A 604 41.56 -3.93 24.47
C ALA A 604 41.16 -2.45 24.64
N ARG A 605 41.10 -1.67 23.55
CA ARG A 605 40.61 -0.28 23.58
C ARG A 605 39.08 -0.20 23.68
N TYR A 606 38.37 -1.24 23.24
CA TYR A 606 36.91 -1.27 23.22
C TYR A 606 36.31 -1.63 24.58
N THR A 607 36.94 -2.54 25.33
CA THR A 607 36.50 -2.93 26.69
C THR A 607 36.66 -1.82 27.73
N ALA A 608 37.63 -0.91 27.57
CA ALA A 608 37.84 0.21 28.50
C ALA A 608 36.74 1.31 28.42
N ARG A 609 35.94 1.36 27.34
CA ARG A 609 34.86 2.34 27.17
C ARG A 609 33.53 1.93 27.80
N ILE A 610 33.34 0.65 28.14
CA ILE A 610 32.02 0.08 28.48
C ILE A 610 31.85 -0.14 30.00
N ASN A 611 32.91 -0.04 30.82
CA ASN A 611 32.80 -0.27 32.26
C ASN A 611 33.68 0.69 33.12
N PRO A 612 33.11 1.68 33.83
CA PRO A 612 33.87 2.64 34.64
C PRO A 612 34.49 2.05 35.92
N ARG A 613 34.22 0.79 36.28
CA ARG A 613 34.65 0.18 37.55
C ARG A 613 35.91 -0.68 37.46
N VAL A 614 36.67 -0.63 36.37
CA VAL A 614 38.00 -1.25 36.29
C VAL A 614 39.05 -0.23 36.75
N PRO A 615 39.89 -0.50 37.76
CA PRO A 615 40.90 0.45 38.19
C PRO A 615 41.92 0.69 37.07
N LYS A 616 42.26 1.96 36.81
CA LYS A 616 43.41 2.34 35.97
C LYS A 616 44.69 1.85 36.66
N ILE A 617 45.23 0.71 36.25
CA ILE A 617 46.59 0.33 36.62
C ILE A 617 47.52 1.05 35.63
N LEU A 618 48.16 2.12 36.11
CA LEU A 618 49.28 2.76 35.44
C LEU A 618 50.44 1.75 35.34
N VAL A 619 50.74 1.28 34.13
CA VAL A 619 51.97 0.55 33.86
C VAL A 619 53.03 1.56 33.42
N ASN A 620 54.07 1.69 34.23
CA ASN A 620 55.24 2.55 34.01
C ASN A 620 56.01 2.08 32.75
N PRO A 621 56.50 2.96 31.84
CA PRO A 621 56.99 2.54 30.52
C PRO A 621 58.36 1.86 30.45
N ARG A 622 58.97 1.41 31.57
CA ARG A 622 60.38 0.99 31.56
C ARG A 622 60.71 -0.51 31.66
N ASP A 623 59.74 -1.42 31.73
CA ASP A 623 60.04 -2.87 31.70
C ASP A 623 59.65 -3.53 30.37
N LYS A 624 60.53 -3.39 29.38
CA LYS A 624 60.52 -4.18 28.14
C LYS A 624 61.40 -5.43 28.31
N ALA A 625 60.98 -6.40 29.15
CA ALA A 625 61.40 -7.81 29.06
C ALA A 625 60.79 -8.64 30.20
N ALA A 626 59.53 -9.05 30.08
CA ALA A 626 59.02 -10.18 30.88
C ALA A 626 57.80 -10.84 30.20
N ASN A 627 57.81 -12.18 30.20
CA ASN A 627 56.88 -13.10 29.57
C ASN A 627 55.40 -12.86 30.00
N PRO A 628 54.41 -12.78 29.08
CA PRO A 628 53.00 -12.48 29.38
C PRO A 628 52.33 -13.42 30.40
N SER A 629 52.81 -14.65 30.53
CA SER A 629 52.31 -15.66 31.47
C SER A 629 52.58 -15.32 32.94
N ILE A 630 53.66 -14.58 33.24
CA ILE A 630 54.01 -14.20 34.63
C ILE A 630 53.15 -13.04 35.13
N LYS A 631 52.75 -12.12 34.24
CA LYS A 631 51.84 -10.99 34.58
C LYS A 631 50.41 -11.46 34.88
N ALA A 632 49.93 -12.51 34.21
CA ALA A 632 48.61 -13.11 34.48
C ALA A 632 48.57 -13.82 35.85
N ALA A 633 49.66 -14.47 36.26
CA ALA A 633 49.77 -15.16 37.55
C ALA A 633 49.76 -14.19 38.74
N ALA A 634 50.39 -13.01 38.61
CA ALA A 634 50.40 -11.98 39.65
C ALA A 634 49.00 -11.36 39.88
N ILE A 635 48.24 -11.14 38.80
CA ILE A 635 46.86 -10.61 38.87
C ILE A 635 45.91 -11.61 39.55
N LEU A 636 46.08 -12.90 39.27
CA LEU A 636 45.29 -13.97 39.89
C LEU A 636 45.58 -14.15 41.39
N SER A 637 46.81 -13.91 41.86
CA SER A 637 47.13 -14.02 43.29
C SER A 637 46.51 -12.89 44.11
N THR A 638 46.45 -11.67 43.56
CA THR A 638 45.87 -10.51 44.25
C THR A 638 44.35 -10.60 44.34
N MET A 639 43.67 -11.20 43.35
CA MET A 639 42.23 -11.44 43.40
C MET A 639 41.83 -12.59 44.34
N ARG A 640 42.72 -13.57 44.58
CA ARG A 640 42.44 -14.72 45.46
C ARG A 640 42.51 -14.36 46.94
N ASN A 641 43.33 -13.38 47.33
CA ASN A 641 43.46 -12.94 48.73
C ASN A 641 42.35 -11.98 49.20
N ARG A 642 41.59 -11.34 48.31
CA ARG A 642 40.49 -10.43 48.69
C ARG A 642 39.10 -11.07 48.77
N ARG A 643 38.98 -12.38 48.49
CA ARG A 643 37.72 -13.15 48.62
C ARG A 643 37.61 -13.98 49.89
N ARG A 644 38.49 -13.76 50.88
CA ARG A 644 38.38 -14.39 52.21
C ARG A 644 37.84 -13.47 53.32
N ASP A 645 37.61 -12.18 53.06
CA ASP A 645 37.23 -11.21 54.10
C ASP A 645 35.84 -10.57 53.92
N THR A 646 34.96 -11.15 53.11
CA THR A 646 33.56 -10.69 53.03
C THR A 646 32.65 -11.87 52.71
N ASP A 647 31.93 -12.34 53.74
CA ASP A 647 30.72 -13.16 53.64
C ASP A 647 29.65 -12.49 52.77
#